data_AF-A0A5D2PBY4-F1
#
_entry.id   AF-A0A5D2PBY4-F1
#
_cell.length_a   1.000
_cell.length_b   1.000
_cell.length_c   1.000
_cell.angle_alpha   90.00
_cell.angle_beta   90.00
_cell.angle_gamma   90.00
#
_symmetry.space_group_name_H-M   'P 1'
#
loop_
_entity.id
_entity.type
_entity.pdbx_description
1 polymer ?
#
loop_
_entity_poly.entity_id
_entity_poly.type
_entity_poly.pdbx_seq_one_letter_code
_entity_poly.pdbx_strand_id
1 'polypeptide(L)'
;MSSHSIHHLFLCSSTIPSSSLSFSYNHVSILAGTWQSWGKDKGHNVDIHRLCRAISKPRTQEYAGVFQNGLPVIKWIVDDDIQGEAFKTLELSKIKEHVDNIRSMLGSMGDGEISCSAYDTAWVALIEDVNGNGSPQFPSTLEWISDNQLPDGSWGDKHIFLAHDRLINTLACVVALKTWNLHPDKCQKGLSFFKENISKLEDEKAEHMPIGFEVAFPSLLETARSLSIEVPYDSPIFQNIYEQRDLKLTRIPKEIMHNVATTLLHSLEGMLDLDWEKLLKLQCQDGSFLFSPSSTAYAVMQTKNENCLNYLTKIVQRFNGGVPNIKQCLDYTYRHWTQEGICWARNTRVQDIDDTAMGFRLLRLHGYEVSADVFRHFEKGGEFFCFVGQSNQAVTGIFNLYRASQLRFPGDQILEDGNRFSSDFLREKQATNQLLDKWIISKHLPGEVGFALKFPWLASLPRVETRFYIEQYGGEDEVWIGKTLYRMPYVNNNAYLELAKLDFNNCQALHQMEWNGMQRWYSEMGLGDFGMSRRSLLLSYFMAAASIFEPERSQERLAWAKTAFLVETIASSFHNGIPKPSDYELRKRFVQVFTSLGYAPFSHFNGRKLDSNRTMQKLIDALLRTLNYLSLDALVAHGRDISRDIRRAWEKWMLKWAEEGDTHQEVAELVVQTINLTSGYWPTEELVPHPQYLRLSNLINTVCHQLCHYQKQEVHDNGCFNNTDTDQSRTRKIESAMQELVQVVLENSSDDIDSGFKQTFLTVAQSFYYAAHCDLETIIFHIAKVLFEKVH
;
A
#
# COMPACT_ATOMS: atom_id res chain seq x y z
N MET A 1 30.49 -33.27 39.30
CA MET A 1 29.49 -34.34 39.58
C MET A 1 28.54 -34.34 38.38
N SER A 2 28.91 -35.03 37.29
CA SER A 2 28.48 -36.40 36.92
C SER A 2 27.07 -36.38 36.30
N SER A 3 26.93 -36.44 34.96
CA SER A 3 26.87 -37.63 34.07
C SER A 3 25.41 -37.95 33.69
N HIS A 4 24.97 -37.75 32.45
CA HIS A 4 24.91 -38.72 31.33
C HIS A 4 23.86 -39.86 31.45
N SER A 5 23.04 -39.96 30.38
CA SER A 5 22.51 -41.18 29.72
C SER A 5 21.34 -41.93 30.39
N ILE A 6 20.46 -42.72 29.74
CA ILE A 6 20.03 -43.09 28.37
C ILE A 6 18.76 -43.98 28.53
N HIS A 7 17.86 -44.00 27.52
CA HIS A 7 16.82 -44.98 27.10
C HIS A 7 16.34 -46.16 28.00
N HIS A 8 15.02 -46.44 28.06
CA HIS A 8 14.29 -47.37 27.14
C HIS A 8 12.84 -47.72 27.58
N LEU A 9 11.94 -47.73 26.57
CA LEU A 9 10.84 -48.69 26.26
C LEU A 9 9.85 -49.19 27.34
N PHE A 10 8.55 -49.04 27.04
CA PHE A 10 7.61 -50.17 27.01
C PHE A 10 6.66 -50.09 25.81
N LEU A 11 6.54 -51.24 25.15
CA LEU A 11 5.65 -51.56 24.03
C LEU A 11 4.21 -51.79 24.52
N CYS A 12 3.23 -51.49 23.67
CA CYS A 12 2.07 -52.37 23.51
C CYS A 12 1.52 -52.27 22.08
N SER A 13 1.61 -53.38 21.38
CA SER A 13 1.13 -53.65 20.02
C SER A 13 -0.32 -54.13 20.04
N SER A 14 -1.13 -53.72 19.06
CA SER A 14 -2.10 -54.62 18.41
C SER A 14 -2.59 -54.05 17.07
N THR A 15 -2.63 -54.95 16.10
CA THR A 15 -2.84 -54.86 14.64
C THR A 15 -4.30 -54.65 14.19
N ILE A 16 -4.49 -53.78 13.17
CA ILE A 16 -5.20 -53.92 11.86
C ILE A 16 -6.38 -54.94 11.79
N PRO A 17 -7.58 -54.62 11.20
CA PRO A 17 -7.70 -54.31 9.77
C PRO A 17 -8.75 -53.31 9.25
N SER A 18 -8.45 -52.90 8.01
CA SER A 18 -9.24 -52.29 6.95
C SER A 18 -10.69 -52.76 6.81
N SER A 19 -11.59 -51.82 6.50
CA SER A 19 -12.73 -52.06 5.61
C SER A 19 -13.17 -50.79 4.88
N SER A 20 -13.22 -50.92 3.56
CA SER A 20 -13.92 -50.08 2.59
C SER A 20 -15.43 -50.06 2.86
N LEU A 21 -16.10 -48.91 2.68
CA LEU A 21 -17.52 -48.86 2.33
C LEU A 21 -17.84 -47.58 1.54
N SER A 22 -18.39 -47.82 0.36
CA SER A 22 -18.93 -46.90 -0.64
C SER A 22 -20.43 -46.63 -0.42
N PHE A 23 -20.99 -45.79 -1.30
CA PHE A 23 -22.41 -45.42 -1.54
C PHE A 23 -22.91 -44.19 -0.76
N SER A 24 -23.70 -43.28 -1.33
CA SER A 24 -24.27 -43.11 -2.67
C SER A 24 -24.80 -41.68 -2.79
N TYR A 25 -24.53 -40.99 -3.91
CA TYR A 25 -25.23 -39.77 -4.27
C TYR A 25 -26.41 -40.13 -5.18
N ASN A 26 -27.63 -39.88 -4.71
CA ASN A 26 -28.82 -39.98 -5.53
C ASN A 26 -28.95 -38.76 -6.46
N HIS A 27 -28.98 -39.06 -7.75
CA HIS A 27 -29.45 -38.18 -8.81
C HIS A 27 -30.96 -37.93 -8.69
N VAL A 28 -31.39 -36.69 -8.93
CA VAL A 28 -32.67 -36.39 -9.58
C VAL A 28 -32.36 -35.61 -10.85
N SER A 29 -32.78 -36.18 -11.97
CA SER A 29 -32.63 -35.71 -13.34
C SER A 29 -33.87 -34.93 -13.80
N ILE A 30 -33.85 -34.43 -15.06
CA ILE A 30 -34.97 -34.02 -15.97
C ILE A 30 -35.12 -32.48 -16.06
N LEU A 31 -35.06 -31.77 -17.21
CA LEU A 31 -35.03 -32.00 -18.68
C LEU A 31 -34.40 -30.74 -19.32
N ALA A 32 -33.43 -30.80 -20.23
CA ALA A 32 -33.50 -31.06 -21.68
C ALA A 32 -33.94 -29.88 -22.57
N GLY A 33 -33.13 -29.66 -23.61
CA GLY A 33 -33.34 -28.76 -24.75
C GLY A 33 -31.99 -28.44 -25.40
N THR A 34 -31.31 -29.41 -26.04
CA THR A 34 -31.09 -29.49 -27.51
C THR A 34 -30.76 -28.13 -28.15
N TRP A 35 -29.59 -27.91 -28.76
CA TRP A 35 -29.28 -28.25 -30.16
C TRP A 35 -27.82 -28.69 -30.41
N GLN A 36 -27.70 -29.72 -31.26
CA GLN A 36 -26.55 -30.27 -32.01
C GLN A 36 -25.96 -29.22 -33.00
N SER A 37 -24.78 -29.28 -33.63
CA SER A 37 -23.77 -30.32 -33.87
C SER A 37 -22.52 -29.73 -34.58
N TRP A 38 -21.34 -30.20 -34.17
CA TRP A 38 -20.13 -30.60 -34.96
C TRP A 38 -19.20 -29.59 -35.65
N GLY A 39 -17.90 -29.76 -35.34
CA GLY A 39 -16.76 -29.38 -36.18
C GLY A 39 -15.45 -29.37 -35.38
N LYS A 40 -14.65 -30.44 -35.47
CA LYS A 40 -13.35 -30.63 -34.81
C LYS A 40 -12.30 -29.64 -35.34
N ASP A 41 -11.41 -29.16 -34.46
CA ASP A 41 -9.97 -29.28 -34.68
C ASP A 41 -9.13 -29.12 -33.40
N LYS A 42 -8.04 -29.89 -33.34
CA LYS A 42 -7.12 -30.00 -32.20
C LYS A 42 -6.06 -28.90 -32.28
N GLY A 43 -5.89 -28.17 -31.18
CA GLY A 43 -4.71 -27.34 -30.89
C GLY A 43 -4.65 -27.06 -29.39
N HIS A 44 -3.57 -27.46 -28.72
CA HIS A 44 -3.36 -27.18 -27.30
C HIS A 44 -3.12 -25.68 -27.11
N ASN A 45 -4.13 -24.98 -26.61
CA ASN A 45 -4.05 -23.60 -26.17
C ASN A 45 -4.28 -23.59 -24.66
N VAL A 46 -3.27 -23.15 -23.91
CA VAL A 46 -3.38 -22.91 -22.47
C VAL A 46 -4.22 -21.65 -22.29
N ASP A 47 -5.39 -21.82 -21.67
CA ASP A 47 -6.46 -20.82 -21.62
C ASP A 47 -6.12 -19.69 -20.63
N ILE A 48 -5.60 -18.57 -21.14
CA ILE A 48 -5.22 -17.35 -20.40
C ILE A 48 -6.46 -16.49 -20.03
N HIS A 49 -7.68 -16.92 -20.34
CA HIS A 49 -8.90 -16.15 -20.08
C HIS A 49 -9.35 -16.05 -18.60
N ARG A 50 -8.61 -16.61 -17.62
CA ARG A 50 -8.95 -16.51 -16.19
C ARG A 50 -8.35 -15.33 -15.43
N LEU A 51 -7.44 -14.54 -16.02
CA LEU A 51 -6.67 -13.51 -15.30
C LEU A 51 -7.21 -12.06 -15.40
N CYS A 52 -8.34 -11.83 -16.08
CA CYS A 52 -8.89 -10.46 -16.27
C CYS A 52 -10.33 -10.28 -15.74
N ARG A 53 -10.68 -10.92 -14.60
CA ARG A 53 -11.98 -10.71 -13.93
C ARG A 53 -11.94 -9.81 -12.69
N ALA A 54 -10.78 -9.39 -12.20
CA ALA A 54 -10.68 -8.63 -10.96
C ALA A 54 -11.26 -7.20 -11.06
N ILE A 55 -11.48 -6.64 -12.25
CA ILE A 55 -12.01 -5.26 -12.42
C ILE A 55 -12.96 -5.14 -13.63
N SER A 56 -13.86 -6.11 -13.84
CA SER A 56 -14.97 -5.93 -14.80
C SER A 56 -16.32 -6.08 -14.10
N LYS A 57 -17.31 -5.27 -14.53
CA LYS A 57 -18.67 -5.16 -13.99
C LYS A 57 -19.25 -6.51 -13.55
N PRO A 58 -19.97 -6.59 -12.42
CA PRO A 58 -20.42 -7.85 -11.86
C PRO A 58 -21.40 -8.56 -12.81
N ARG A 59 -21.15 -9.85 -13.08
CA ARG A 59 -22.18 -10.73 -13.64
C ARG A 59 -23.17 -11.04 -12.54
N THR A 60 -24.36 -10.48 -12.66
CA THR A 60 -25.52 -10.56 -11.76
C THR A 60 -26.06 -11.98 -11.47
N GLN A 61 -25.47 -13.04 -12.02
CA GLN A 61 -25.98 -14.41 -11.88
C GLN A 61 -25.25 -15.32 -10.87
N GLU A 62 -24.08 -14.92 -10.34
CA GLU A 62 -23.36 -15.74 -9.33
C GLU A 62 -23.65 -15.37 -7.87
N TYR A 63 -24.35 -14.25 -7.60
CA TYR A 63 -24.67 -13.78 -6.24
C TYR A 63 -26.15 -13.92 -5.84
N ALA A 64 -26.99 -14.53 -6.69
CA ALA A 64 -28.42 -14.71 -6.42
C ALA A 64 -28.72 -15.63 -5.21
N GLY A 65 -27.74 -16.42 -4.74
CA GLY A 65 -27.88 -17.31 -3.59
C GLY A 65 -27.53 -16.71 -2.23
N VAL A 66 -26.98 -15.48 -2.16
CA VAL A 66 -26.45 -14.88 -0.91
C VAL A 66 -27.47 -13.95 -0.23
N PHE A 67 -28.51 -13.52 -0.94
CA PHE A 67 -29.45 -12.49 -0.49
C PHE A 67 -30.90 -12.93 -0.69
N GLN A 68 -31.66 -13.00 0.42
CA GLN A 68 -33.12 -12.92 0.38
C GLN A 68 -33.53 -11.63 1.12
N ASN A 69 -34.36 -10.79 0.48
CA ASN A 69 -34.81 -9.49 0.98
C ASN A 69 -33.69 -8.46 1.27
N GLY A 70 -32.53 -8.58 0.61
CA GLY A 70 -31.44 -7.61 0.73
C GLY A 70 -30.63 -7.70 2.04
N LEU A 71 -30.77 -8.80 2.78
CA LEU A 71 -29.94 -9.14 3.94
C LEU A 71 -29.11 -10.41 3.63
N PRO A 72 -27.85 -10.52 4.08
CA PRO A 72 -27.07 -11.74 3.95
C PRO A 72 -27.69 -12.86 4.80
N VAL A 73 -27.89 -14.05 4.21
CA VAL A 73 -28.27 -15.25 4.97
C VAL A 73 -27.01 -15.84 5.60
N ILE A 74 -26.75 -15.55 6.88
CA ILE A 74 -25.68 -16.17 7.66
C ILE A 74 -26.27 -17.28 8.53
N LYS A 75 -25.67 -18.48 8.42
CA LYS A 75 -25.90 -19.59 9.34
C LYS A 75 -25.21 -19.25 10.65
N TRP A 76 -26.00 -19.01 11.70
CA TRP A 76 -25.52 -18.69 13.04
C TRP A 76 -24.61 -19.80 13.56
N ILE A 77 -23.35 -19.47 13.87
CA ILE A 77 -22.51 -20.30 14.73
C ILE A 77 -22.73 -19.75 16.14
N VAL A 78 -23.50 -20.50 16.91
CA VAL A 78 -23.63 -20.33 18.37
C VAL A 78 -22.89 -21.52 18.98
N ASP A 79 -22.07 -21.20 19.99
CA ASP A 79 -21.34 -22.04 20.95
C ASP A 79 -20.10 -22.83 20.48
N ASP A 80 -18.94 -22.44 21.06
CA ASP A 80 -17.96 -23.34 21.70
C ASP A 80 -16.91 -22.53 22.50
N ASP A 81 -17.25 -22.17 23.74
CA ASP A 81 -16.53 -21.21 24.61
C ASP A 81 -15.22 -21.74 25.26
N ILE A 82 -14.73 -22.93 24.91
CA ILE A 82 -13.44 -23.45 25.44
C ILE A 82 -12.40 -23.68 24.35
N GLN A 83 -12.81 -24.07 23.14
CA GLN A 83 -11.89 -24.18 21.99
C GLN A 83 -11.60 -22.81 21.36
N GLY A 84 -12.55 -21.87 21.42
CA GLY A 84 -12.38 -20.50 20.91
C GLY A 84 -11.34 -19.67 21.68
N GLU A 85 -11.22 -19.84 23.00
CA GLU A 85 -10.23 -19.13 23.82
C GLU A 85 -8.81 -19.63 23.59
N ALA A 86 -8.61 -20.95 23.48
CA ALA A 86 -7.31 -21.54 23.15
C ALA A 86 -6.84 -21.14 21.74
N PHE A 87 -7.77 -21.10 20.77
CA PHE A 87 -7.49 -20.64 19.40
C PHE A 87 -7.12 -19.14 19.35
N LYS A 88 -7.87 -18.27 20.03
CA LYS A 88 -7.55 -16.84 20.16
C LYS A 88 -6.19 -16.61 20.83
N THR A 89 -5.87 -17.39 21.87
CA THR A 89 -4.59 -17.28 22.58
C THR A 89 -3.40 -17.66 21.68
N LEU A 90 -3.57 -18.69 20.84
CA LEU A 90 -2.55 -19.12 19.87
C LEU A 90 -2.38 -18.11 18.72
N GLU A 91 -3.45 -17.50 18.22
CA GLU A 91 -3.35 -16.44 17.20
C GLU A 91 -2.64 -15.19 17.74
N LEU A 92 -2.95 -14.77 18.98
CA LEU A 92 -2.29 -13.65 19.64
C LEU A 92 -0.79 -13.92 19.88
N SER A 93 -0.42 -15.16 20.24
CA SER A 93 0.99 -15.51 20.41
C SER A 93 1.75 -15.45 19.08
N LYS A 94 1.13 -15.90 17.98
CA LYS A 94 1.72 -15.82 16.64
C LYS A 94 1.88 -14.37 16.17
N ILE A 95 0.88 -13.52 16.39
CA ILE A 95 0.99 -12.09 16.09
C ILE A 95 2.18 -11.49 16.83
N LYS A 96 2.32 -11.77 18.13
CA LYS A 96 3.44 -11.27 18.93
C LYS A 96 4.79 -11.73 18.38
N GLU A 97 4.91 -13.01 18.03
CA GLU A 97 6.12 -13.57 17.42
C GLU A 97 6.48 -12.86 16.11
N HIS A 98 5.52 -12.67 15.21
CA HIS A 98 5.75 -11.93 13.97
C HIS A 98 6.12 -10.47 14.22
N VAL A 99 5.46 -9.78 15.16
CA VAL A 99 5.78 -8.40 15.53
C VAL A 99 7.20 -8.28 16.07
N ASP A 100 7.62 -9.19 16.96
CA ASP A 100 8.96 -9.17 17.54
C ASP A 100 10.04 -9.47 16.49
N ASN A 101 9.77 -10.41 15.56
CA ASN A 101 10.64 -10.66 14.40
C ASN A 101 10.78 -9.41 13.51
N ILE A 102 9.66 -8.78 13.14
CA ILE A 102 9.65 -7.59 12.28
C ILE A 102 10.34 -6.40 12.94
N ARG A 103 10.14 -6.19 14.26
CA ARG A 103 10.90 -5.19 15.02
C ARG A 103 12.39 -5.48 15.00
N SER A 104 12.79 -6.74 15.11
CA SER A 104 14.19 -7.12 14.96
C SER A 104 14.73 -6.82 13.57
N MET A 105 13.97 -7.10 12.50
CA MET A 105 14.35 -6.80 11.11
C MET A 105 14.48 -5.31 10.84
N LEU A 106 13.44 -4.52 11.17
CA LEU A 106 13.47 -3.05 11.08
C LEU A 106 14.63 -2.51 11.87
N GLY A 107 14.89 -3.15 13.00
CA GLY A 107 16.07 -3.01 13.78
C GLY A 107 17.36 -3.18 12.98
N SER A 108 17.69 -4.38 12.54
CA SER A 108 18.97 -4.63 11.89
C SER A 108 19.19 -3.89 10.55
N MET A 109 18.26 -3.01 10.11
CA MET A 109 18.42 -2.16 8.94
C MET A 109 19.73 -1.33 8.99
N GLY A 110 20.65 -1.68 8.11
CA GLY A 110 21.86 -0.92 7.80
C GLY A 110 21.76 -0.20 6.45
N ASP A 111 22.71 -0.47 5.55
CA ASP A 111 22.74 0.11 4.19
C ASP A 111 21.84 -0.65 3.18
N GLY A 112 21.04 -1.60 3.66
CA GLY A 112 20.11 -2.42 2.87
C GLY A 112 20.39 -3.92 3.00
N GLU A 113 19.33 -4.73 3.02
CA GLU A 113 19.43 -6.19 2.91
C GLU A 113 19.01 -6.60 1.49
N ILE A 114 19.97 -7.13 0.74
CA ILE A 114 19.82 -7.46 -0.69
C ILE A 114 20.50 -8.80 -0.99
N SER A 115 19.90 -9.62 -1.85
CA SER A 115 20.51 -10.88 -2.28
C SER A 115 21.81 -10.66 -3.07
N CYS A 116 22.78 -11.55 -2.91
CA CYS A 116 24.04 -11.50 -3.66
C CYS A 116 23.84 -11.62 -5.18
N SER A 117 24.60 -10.83 -5.94
CA SER A 117 24.72 -10.95 -7.41
C SER A 117 25.94 -11.81 -7.75
N ALA A 118 25.74 -12.92 -8.45
CA ALA A 118 26.84 -13.79 -8.88
C ALA A 118 27.72 -13.10 -9.93
N TYR A 119 27.12 -12.31 -10.82
CA TYR A 119 27.81 -11.47 -11.80
C TYR A 119 28.75 -10.46 -11.15
N ASP A 120 28.27 -9.68 -10.19
CA ASP A 120 29.10 -8.69 -9.50
C ASP A 120 30.19 -9.37 -8.67
N THR A 121 29.87 -10.49 -8.02
CA THR A 121 30.85 -11.27 -7.24
C THR A 121 31.97 -11.82 -8.14
N ALA A 122 31.63 -12.26 -9.36
CA ALA A 122 32.60 -12.71 -10.34
C ALA A 122 33.53 -11.58 -10.81
N TRP A 123 33.03 -10.36 -11.00
CA TRP A 123 33.88 -9.21 -11.32
C TRP A 123 34.82 -8.83 -10.18
N VAL A 124 34.35 -8.85 -8.93
CA VAL A 124 35.21 -8.62 -7.76
C VAL A 124 36.28 -9.73 -7.66
N ALA A 125 35.92 -10.96 -8.01
CA ALA A 125 36.85 -12.09 -8.01
C ALA A 125 38.00 -11.96 -9.04
N LEU A 126 37.85 -11.15 -10.09
CA LEU A 126 38.89 -10.93 -11.11
C LEU A 126 40.00 -9.95 -10.66
N ILE A 127 39.82 -9.27 -9.54
CA ILE A 127 40.79 -8.28 -9.04
C ILE A 127 42.05 -9.02 -8.59
N GLU A 128 43.17 -8.76 -9.25
CA GLU A 128 44.49 -9.20 -8.79
C GLU A 128 44.94 -8.39 -7.57
N ASP A 129 45.64 -9.04 -6.65
CA ASP A 129 46.21 -8.41 -5.46
C ASP A 129 47.00 -7.15 -5.83
N VAL A 130 46.70 -6.04 -5.17
CA VAL A 130 47.29 -4.74 -5.47
C VAL A 130 48.80 -4.68 -5.26
N ASN A 131 49.35 -5.60 -4.46
CA ASN A 131 50.79 -5.73 -4.23
C ASN A 131 51.49 -6.60 -5.29
N GLY A 132 50.75 -7.11 -6.29
CA GLY A 132 51.29 -7.78 -7.47
C GLY A 132 51.80 -9.20 -7.19
N ASN A 133 51.16 -9.92 -6.26
CA ASN A 133 51.56 -11.28 -5.90
C ASN A 133 51.01 -12.37 -6.85
N GLY A 134 50.28 -12.00 -7.91
CA GLY A 134 49.70 -12.95 -8.86
C GLY A 134 48.54 -13.79 -8.30
N SER A 135 47.91 -13.35 -7.20
CA SER A 135 46.79 -14.03 -6.55
C SER A 135 45.55 -13.10 -6.49
N PRO A 136 44.34 -13.65 -6.28
CA PRO A 136 43.14 -12.83 -6.19
C PRO A 136 43.18 -11.95 -4.93
N GLN A 137 42.84 -10.67 -5.08
CA GLN A 137 42.72 -9.70 -3.98
C GLN A 137 41.67 -10.13 -2.94
N PHE A 138 40.62 -10.81 -3.40
CA PHE A 138 39.50 -11.27 -2.59
C PHE A 138 39.23 -12.78 -2.79
N PRO A 139 40.05 -13.68 -2.22
CA PRO A 139 39.89 -15.13 -2.42
C PRO A 139 38.51 -15.67 -2.03
N SER A 140 37.87 -15.06 -1.01
CA SER A 140 36.54 -15.45 -0.52
C SER A 140 35.42 -15.33 -1.56
N THR A 141 35.58 -14.48 -2.59
CA THR A 141 34.58 -14.38 -3.67
C THR A 141 34.64 -15.59 -4.60
N LEU A 142 35.81 -16.20 -4.80
CA LEU A 142 35.96 -17.43 -5.58
C LEU A 142 35.39 -18.65 -4.84
N GLU A 143 35.57 -18.70 -3.51
CA GLU A 143 34.91 -19.69 -2.64
C GLU A 143 33.39 -19.56 -2.74
N TRP A 144 32.85 -18.34 -2.61
CA TRP A 144 31.42 -18.09 -2.75
C TRP A 144 30.89 -18.56 -4.11
N ILE A 145 31.58 -18.25 -5.21
CA ILE A 145 31.18 -18.69 -6.55
C ILE A 145 31.12 -20.22 -6.61
N SER A 146 32.13 -20.92 -6.09
CA SER A 146 32.16 -22.39 -6.09
C SER A 146 30.99 -23.01 -5.31
N ASP A 147 30.69 -22.46 -4.15
CA ASP A 147 29.67 -22.99 -3.22
C ASP A 147 28.24 -22.68 -3.66
N ASN A 148 28.03 -21.66 -4.49
CA ASN A 148 26.69 -21.17 -4.88
C ASN A 148 26.28 -21.53 -6.32
N GLN A 149 26.96 -22.49 -6.97
CA GLN A 149 26.50 -23.04 -8.25
C GLN A 149 25.17 -23.78 -8.07
N LEU A 150 24.17 -23.46 -8.89
CA LEU A 150 22.85 -24.12 -8.88
C LEU A 150 22.95 -25.58 -9.36
N PRO A 151 21.97 -26.44 -9.03
CA PRO A 151 21.98 -27.85 -9.42
C PRO A 151 22.05 -28.11 -10.94
N ASP A 152 21.55 -27.17 -11.75
CA ASP A 152 21.60 -27.22 -13.22
C ASP A 152 22.95 -26.77 -13.82
N GLY A 153 23.90 -26.37 -12.97
CA GLY A 153 25.21 -25.86 -13.38
C GLY A 153 25.29 -24.34 -13.57
N SER A 154 24.16 -23.63 -13.49
CA SER A 154 24.11 -22.17 -13.65
C SER A 154 24.39 -21.40 -12.35
N TRP A 155 24.48 -20.08 -12.47
CA TRP A 155 24.37 -19.12 -11.36
C TRP A 155 23.27 -18.10 -11.67
N GLY A 156 22.61 -17.55 -10.64
CA GLY A 156 21.52 -16.56 -10.77
C GLY A 156 20.46 -16.72 -9.66
N ASP A 157 19.27 -16.16 -9.84
CA ASP A 157 18.18 -16.33 -8.87
C ASP A 157 17.75 -17.81 -8.78
N LYS A 158 17.66 -18.33 -7.56
CA LYS A 158 17.36 -19.74 -7.27
C LYS A 158 15.92 -20.16 -7.58
N HIS A 159 14.97 -19.22 -7.56
CA HIS A 159 13.54 -19.50 -7.60
C HIS A 159 12.90 -19.10 -8.93
N ILE A 160 13.43 -18.07 -9.59
CA ILE A 160 13.00 -17.63 -10.92
C ILE A 160 14.06 -17.97 -11.95
N PHE A 161 13.62 -18.57 -13.05
CA PHE A 161 14.46 -18.76 -14.23
C PHE A 161 14.18 -17.64 -15.23
N LEU A 162 15.22 -16.84 -15.50
CA LEU A 162 15.29 -15.91 -16.62
C LEU A 162 16.60 -16.19 -17.36
N ALA A 163 16.55 -16.52 -18.64
CA ALA A 163 17.71 -16.89 -19.44
C ALA A 163 18.74 -15.75 -19.48
N HIS A 164 18.33 -14.49 -19.61
CA HIS A 164 19.25 -13.35 -19.51
C HIS A 164 20.02 -13.36 -18.19
N ASP A 165 19.34 -13.52 -17.05
CA ASP A 165 19.96 -13.59 -15.72
C ASP A 165 20.89 -14.79 -15.59
N ARG A 166 20.42 -15.99 -15.94
CA ARG A 166 21.20 -17.22 -15.79
C ARG A 166 22.45 -17.21 -16.65
N LEU A 167 22.36 -16.75 -17.90
CA LEU A 167 23.47 -16.79 -18.84
C LEU A 167 24.55 -15.77 -18.49
N ILE A 168 24.19 -14.54 -18.10
CA ILE A 168 25.19 -13.51 -17.75
C ILE A 168 25.92 -13.85 -16.45
N ASN A 169 25.19 -14.32 -15.42
CA ASN A 169 25.79 -14.77 -14.16
C ASN A 169 26.71 -15.98 -14.39
N THR A 170 26.24 -16.98 -15.14
CA THR A 170 27.01 -18.21 -15.38
C THR A 170 28.29 -17.92 -16.14
N LEU A 171 28.23 -17.12 -17.21
CA LEU A 171 29.42 -16.77 -17.99
C LEU A 171 30.44 -16.00 -17.13
N ALA A 172 29.98 -15.09 -16.27
CA ALA A 172 30.86 -14.30 -15.43
C ALA A 172 31.59 -15.18 -14.40
N CYS A 173 30.86 -16.06 -13.72
CA CYS A 173 31.43 -17.03 -12.79
C CYS A 173 32.44 -17.96 -13.46
N VAL A 174 32.14 -18.46 -14.67
CA VAL A 174 33.08 -19.31 -15.43
C VAL A 174 34.34 -18.52 -15.81
N VAL A 175 34.21 -17.27 -16.27
CA VAL A 175 35.36 -16.40 -16.57
C VAL A 175 36.22 -16.20 -15.33
N ALA A 176 35.63 -15.90 -14.17
CA ALA A 176 36.35 -15.72 -12.92
C ALA A 176 37.11 -16.99 -12.49
N LEU A 177 36.43 -18.13 -12.42
CA LEU A 177 37.06 -19.41 -12.04
C LEU A 177 38.16 -19.83 -13.02
N LYS A 178 37.94 -19.62 -14.33
CA LYS A 178 38.91 -19.94 -15.37
C LYS A 178 40.16 -19.06 -15.30
N THR A 179 40.00 -17.77 -15.02
CA THR A 179 41.11 -16.80 -14.88
C THR A 179 42.11 -17.25 -13.81
N TRP A 180 41.61 -17.77 -12.68
CA TRP A 180 42.45 -18.26 -11.58
C TRP A 180 42.76 -19.76 -11.63
N ASN A 181 42.29 -20.46 -12.67
CA ASN A 181 42.44 -21.91 -12.84
C ASN A 181 41.92 -22.73 -11.63
N LEU A 182 40.79 -22.33 -11.05
CA LEU A 182 40.15 -22.98 -9.91
C LEU A 182 38.85 -23.70 -10.32
N HIS A 183 38.49 -24.74 -9.58
CA HIS A 183 37.21 -25.48 -9.71
C HIS A 183 36.84 -25.86 -11.17
N PRO A 184 37.67 -26.66 -11.87
CA PRO A 184 37.42 -27.02 -13.27
C PRO A 184 36.11 -27.79 -13.49
N ASP A 185 35.66 -28.55 -12.48
CA ASP A 185 34.38 -29.27 -12.47
C ASP A 185 33.18 -28.30 -12.52
N LYS A 186 33.24 -27.21 -11.74
CA LYS A 186 32.22 -26.16 -11.73
C LYS A 186 32.20 -25.42 -13.06
N CYS A 187 33.38 -25.10 -13.61
CA CYS A 187 33.52 -24.49 -14.93
C CYS A 187 32.87 -25.35 -16.02
N GLN A 188 33.13 -26.66 -16.02
CA GLN A 188 32.57 -27.58 -17.01
C GLN A 188 31.04 -27.61 -16.95
N LYS A 189 30.45 -27.70 -15.76
CA LYS A 189 29.00 -27.67 -15.58
C LYS A 189 28.38 -26.35 -16.05
N GLY A 190 29.00 -25.22 -15.71
CA GLY A 190 28.56 -23.90 -16.17
C GLY A 190 28.59 -23.75 -17.69
N LEU A 191 29.64 -24.28 -18.33
CA LEU A 191 29.74 -24.27 -19.79
C LEU A 191 28.73 -25.18 -20.46
N SER A 192 28.46 -26.37 -19.91
CA SER A 192 27.38 -27.23 -20.39
C SER A 192 26.04 -26.52 -20.33
N PHE A 193 25.70 -25.94 -19.17
CA PHE A 193 24.49 -25.14 -19.01
C PHE A 193 24.40 -24.01 -20.05
N PHE A 194 25.48 -23.23 -20.20
CA PHE A 194 25.50 -22.09 -21.12
C PHE A 194 25.23 -22.52 -22.56
N LYS A 195 25.89 -23.60 -23.03
CA LYS A 195 25.69 -24.15 -24.38
C LYS A 195 24.27 -24.68 -24.60
N GLU A 196 23.68 -25.32 -23.59
CA GLU A 196 22.33 -25.88 -23.68
C GLU A 196 21.23 -24.82 -23.63
N ASN A 197 21.50 -23.64 -23.05
CA ASN A 197 20.46 -22.64 -22.76
C ASN A 197 20.59 -21.35 -23.55
N ILE A 198 21.68 -21.13 -24.30
CA ILE A 198 21.88 -19.88 -25.05
C ILE A 198 20.77 -19.57 -26.06
N SER A 199 20.18 -20.60 -26.67
CA SER A 199 19.08 -20.44 -27.63
C SER A 199 17.82 -19.82 -27.00
N LYS A 200 17.64 -19.97 -25.69
CA LYS A 200 16.48 -19.42 -24.97
C LYS A 200 16.46 -17.89 -24.93
N LEU A 201 17.57 -17.21 -25.22
CA LEU A 201 17.59 -15.75 -25.34
C LEU A 201 16.67 -15.23 -26.45
N GLU A 202 16.41 -16.03 -27.49
CA GLU A 202 15.50 -15.64 -28.60
C GLU A 202 14.04 -15.57 -28.14
N ASP A 203 13.66 -16.37 -27.15
CA ASP A 203 12.29 -16.48 -26.64
C ASP A 203 12.00 -15.51 -25.48
N GLU A 204 13.03 -14.83 -24.95
CA GLU A 204 12.90 -13.99 -23.77
C GLU A 204 12.35 -12.60 -24.09
N LYS A 205 11.44 -12.13 -23.22
CA LYS A 205 10.86 -10.79 -23.34
C LYS A 205 11.92 -9.73 -23.02
N ALA A 206 12.06 -8.74 -23.91
CA ALA A 206 12.94 -7.60 -23.71
C ALA A 206 12.63 -6.77 -22.45
N GLU A 207 11.38 -6.83 -21.96
CA GLU A 207 10.91 -6.12 -20.76
C GLU A 207 11.62 -6.57 -19.48
N HIS A 208 11.99 -7.85 -19.38
CA HIS A 208 12.68 -8.41 -18.20
C HIS A 208 14.20 -8.44 -18.34
N MET A 209 14.72 -7.87 -19.43
CA MET A 209 16.16 -7.87 -19.69
C MET A 209 16.91 -7.07 -18.61
N PRO A 210 17.94 -7.66 -17.96
CA PRO A 210 18.72 -6.98 -16.95
C PRO A 210 19.37 -5.69 -17.45
N ILE A 211 19.59 -4.76 -16.52
CA ILE A 211 20.14 -3.44 -16.81
C ILE A 211 21.53 -3.59 -17.43
N GLY A 212 21.70 -3.01 -18.62
CA GLY A 212 22.99 -3.00 -19.30
C GLY A 212 23.38 -4.33 -19.93
N PHE A 213 22.50 -5.35 -19.95
CA PHE A 213 22.78 -6.66 -20.54
C PHE A 213 23.35 -6.57 -21.96
N GLU A 214 22.73 -5.75 -22.82
CA GLU A 214 23.13 -5.51 -24.23
C GLU A 214 24.58 -5.01 -24.36
N VAL A 215 25.17 -4.47 -23.30
CA VAL A 215 26.53 -3.91 -23.30
C VAL A 215 27.48 -4.80 -22.49
N ALA A 216 27.05 -5.25 -21.32
CA ALA A 216 27.80 -6.10 -20.41
C ALA A 216 28.03 -7.52 -20.96
N PHE A 217 27.00 -8.14 -21.56
CA PHE A 217 27.08 -9.54 -22.00
C PHE A 217 28.03 -9.73 -23.19
N PRO A 218 28.01 -8.91 -24.26
CA PRO A 218 29.00 -8.99 -25.33
C PRO A 218 30.44 -8.73 -24.86
N SER A 219 30.62 -7.77 -23.96
CA SER A 219 31.95 -7.47 -23.40
C SER A 219 32.51 -8.67 -22.63
N LEU A 220 31.64 -9.37 -21.89
CA LEU A 220 32.00 -10.59 -21.18
C LEU A 220 32.30 -11.77 -22.13
N LEU A 221 31.61 -11.86 -23.27
CA LEU A 221 31.91 -12.84 -24.33
C LEU A 221 33.31 -12.61 -24.94
N GLU A 222 33.71 -11.36 -25.15
CA GLU A 222 35.07 -11.04 -25.62
C GLU A 222 36.14 -11.43 -24.58
N THR A 223 35.89 -11.17 -23.29
CA THR A 223 36.75 -11.65 -22.21
C THR A 223 36.84 -13.18 -22.21
N ALA A 224 35.72 -13.88 -22.35
CA ALA A 224 35.70 -15.34 -22.42
C ALA A 224 36.51 -15.87 -23.62
N ARG A 225 36.44 -15.18 -24.78
CA ARG A 225 37.21 -15.51 -25.98
C ARG A 225 38.71 -15.37 -25.74
N SER A 226 39.13 -14.31 -25.05
CA SER A 226 40.54 -14.09 -24.71
C SER A 226 41.11 -15.19 -23.79
N LEU A 227 40.27 -15.82 -22.97
CA LEU A 227 40.62 -16.94 -22.08
C LEU A 227 40.48 -18.32 -22.74
N SER A 228 40.24 -18.38 -24.05
CA SER A 228 40.02 -19.62 -24.80
C SER A 228 38.86 -20.46 -24.24
N ILE A 229 37.82 -19.81 -23.75
CA ILE A 229 36.59 -20.48 -23.29
C ILE A 229 35.72 -20.82 -24.50
N GLU A 230 35.39 -22.11 -24.67
CA GLU A 230 34.59 -22.61 -25.78
C GLU A 230 33.09 -22.32 -25.58
N VAL A 231 32.60 -21.23 -26.17
CA VAL A 231 31.16 -20.94 -26.34
C VAL A 231 30.81 -20.86 -27.83
N PRO A 232 29.52 -20.97 -28.23
CA PRO A 232 29.15 -21.05 -29.65
C PRO A 232 29.18 -19.66 -30.32
N TYR A 233 30.35 -19.01 -30.41
CA TYR A 233 30.51 -17.62 -30.85
C TYR A 233 29.87 -17.29 -32.21
N ASP A 234 29.73 -18.29 -33.09
CA ASP A 234 29.12 -18.14 -34.42
C ASP A 234 27.58 -18.22 -34.40
N SER A 235 26.96 -18.38 -33.23
CA SER A 235 25.51 -18.37 -33.08
C SER A 235 24.90 -17.05 -33.57
N PRO A 236 23.84 -17.06 -34.41
CA PRO A 236 23.17 -15.85 -34.88
C PRO A 236 22.69 -14.93 -33.75
N ILE A 237 22.40 -15.51 -32.57
CA ILE A 237 22.02 -14.78 -31.36
C ILE A 237 23.08 -13.75 -30.98
N PHE A 238 24.35 -14.12 -31.06
CA PHE A 238 25.43 -13.21 -30.69
C PHE A 238 25.56 -12.05 -31.67
N GLN A 239 25.36 -12.28 -32.98
CA GLN A 239 25.36 -11.20 -33.97
C GLN A 239 24.33 -10.12 -33.62
N ASN A 240 23.10 -10.53 -33.32
CA ASN A 240 22.04 -9.60 -32.90
C ASN A 240 22.42 -8.82 -31.62
N ILE A 241 23.00 -9.47 -30.61
CA ILE A 241 23.39 -8.78 -29.36
C ILE A 241 24.56 -7.81 -29.62
N TYR A 242 25.54 -8.16 -30.46
CA TYR A 242 26.61 -7.24 -30.86
C TYR A 242 26.08 -6.03 -31.63
N GLU A 243 25.12 -6.22 -32.53
CA GLU A 243 24.45 -5.12 -33.24
C GLU A 243 23.69 -4.20 -32.27
N GLN A 244 22.96 -4.77 -31.30
CA GLN A 244 22.28 -3.99 -30.26
C GLN A 244 23.26 -3.19 -29.40
N ARG A 245 24.39 -3.79 -29.01
CA ARG A 245 25.46 -3.08 -28.30
C ARG A 245 25.93 -1.87 -29.10
N ASP A 246 26.31 -2.08 -30.36
CA ASP A 246 26.92 -1.04 -31.18
C ASP A 246 25.92 0.10 -31.43
N LEU A 247 24.65 -0.22 -31.71
CA LEU A 247 23.57 0.76 -31.78
C LEU A 247 23.43 1.54 -30.46
N LYS A 248 23.47 0.87 -29.32
CA LYS A 248 23.34 1.53 -28.01
C LYS A 248 24.53 2.43 -27.69
N LEU A 249 25.75 2.00 -28.01
CA LEU A 249 26.97 2.79 -27.84
C LEU A 249 26.97 4.06 -28.71
N THR A 250 26.38 4.04 -29.91
CA THR A 250 26.25 5.26 -30.74
C THR A 250 25.31 6.31 -30.14
N ARG A 251 24.34 5.88 -29.31
CA ARG A 251 23.36 6.78 -28.66
C ARG A 251 23.86 7.36 -27.35
N ILE A 252 24.99 6.87 -26.82
CA ILE A 252 25.59 7.37 -25.58
C ILE A 252 26.41 8.63 -25.92
N PRO A 253 26.03 9.82 -25.44
CA PRO A 253 26.84 11.02 -25.63
C PRO A 253 28.10 10.93 -24.76
N LYS A 254 29.18 10.34 -25.31
CA LYS A 254 30.46 10.16 -24.62
C LYS A 254 31.00 11.46 -24.02
N GLU A 255 30.74 12.61 -24.66
CA GLU A 255 31.16 13.92 -24.14
C GLU A 255 30.39 14.34 -22.88
N ILE A 256 29.10 14.00 -22.74
CA ILE A 256 28.30 14.36 -21.56
C ILE A 256 28.64 13.44 -20.38
N MET A 257 28.87 12.15 -20.64
CA MET A 257 29.18 11.12 -19.64
C MET A 257 30.43 11.43 -18.79
N HIS A 258 31.45 12.06 -19.38
CA HIS A 258 32.68 12.40 -18.66
C HIS A 258 32.60 13.73 -17.90
N ASN A 259 31.52 14.49 -18.08
CA ASN A 259 31.36 15.83 -17.53
C ASN A 259 30.22 15.94 -16.51
N VAL A 260 29.20 15.07 -16.60
CA VAL A 260 28.02 15.07 -15.73
C VAL A 260 27.75 13.65 -15.23
N ALA A 261 27.40 13.51 -13.95
CA ALA A 261 26.99 12.21 -13.40
C ALA A 261 25.68 11.74 -14.05
N THR A 262 25.68 10.54 -14.60
CA THR A 262 24.53 9.92 -15.26
C THR A 262 24.40 8.45 -14.84
N THR A 263 23.27 7.80 -15.12
CA THR A 263 23.07 6.38 -14.80
C THR A 263 24.06 5.44 -15.50
N LEU A 264 24.77 5.92 -16.52
CA LEU A 264 25.83 5.18 -17.21
C LEU A 264 27.01 4.82 -16.30
N LEU A 265 27.25 5.60 -15.24
CA LEU A 265 28.24 5.27 -14.21
C LEU A 265 27.96 3.94 -13.50
N HIS A 266 26.72 3.46 -13.56
CA HIS A 266 26.34 2.17 -12.99
C HIS A 266 26.89 0.98 -13.80
N SER A 267 27.30 1.14 -15.06
CA SER A 267 27.66 0.02 -15.96
C SER A 267 28.97 0.27 -16.73
N LEU A 268 30.01 0.79 -16.07
CA LEU A 268 31.29 1.11 -16.73
C LEU A 268 32.04 -0.13 -17.22
N GLU A 269 31.85 -1.29 -16.58
CA GLU A 269 32.51 -2.56 -16.92
C GLU A 269 32.19 -3.09 -18.33
N GLY A 270 31.09 -2.63 -18.92
CA GLY A 270 30.70 -2.99 -20.29
C GLY A 270 31.18 -2.01 -21.36
N MET A 271 31.91 -0.95 -21.01
CA MET A 271 32.31 0.10 -21.94
C MET A 271 33.81 0.05 -22.24
N LEU A 272 34.17 0.19 -23.52
CA LEU A 272 35.56 0.29 -23.96
C LEU A 272 35.99 1.76 -24.14
N ASP A 273 37.29 2.01 -23.99
CA ASP A 273 37.96 3.30 -24.22
C ASP A 273 37.44 4.47 -23.34
N LEU A 274 37.36 4.24 -22.02
CA LEU A 274 36.94 5.24 -21.04
C LEU A 274 38.08 6.19 -20.61
N ASP A 275 37.77 7.47 -20.42
CA ASP A 275 38.70 8.48 -19.88
C ASP A 275 38.59 8.53 -18.34
N TRP A 276 39.43 7.72 -17.68
CA TRP A 276 39.42 7.55 -16.22
C TRP A 276 39.76 8.81 -15.45
N GLU A 277 40.56 9.73 -16.00
CA GLU A 277 40.92 10.98 -15.33
C GLU A 277 39.68 11.86 -15.12
N LYS A 278 38.75 11.85 -16.09
CA LYS A 278 37.47 12.55 -15.96
C LYS A 278 36.45 11.78 -15.13
N LEU A 279 36.33 10.47 -15.33
CA LEU A 279 35.35 9.65 -14.59
C LEU A 279 35.58 9.66 -13.08
N LEU A 280 36.83 9.64 -12.61
CA LEU A 280 37.14 9.71 -11.18
C LEU A 280 36.62 11.00 -10.50
N LYS A 281 36.37 12.08 -11.25
CA LYS A 281 35.75 13.32 -10.73
C LYS A 281 34.24 13.17 -10.47
N LEU A 282 33.63 12.15 -11.06
CA LEU A 282 32.21 11.80 -10.94
C LEU A 282 31.97 10.68 -9.92
N GLN A 283 33.01 10.20 -9.24
CA GLN A 283 32.92 9.21 -8.16
C GLN A 283 31.97 9.68 -7.04
N CYS A 284 31.17 8.77 -6.50
CA CYS A 284 30.34 9.02 -5.32
C CYS A 284 31.23 9.25 -4.08
N GLN A 285 30.70 9.96 -3.08
CA GLN A 285 31.46 10.27 -1.85
C GLN A 285 31.86 9.02 -1.05
N ASP A 286 31.15 7.91 -1.21
CA ASP A 286 31.45 6.64 -0.55
C ASP A 286 32.56 5.83 -1.25
N GLY A 287 33.06 6.31 -2.40
CA GLY A 287 34.08 5.66 -3.23
C GLY A 287 33.53 4.85 -4.41
N SER A 288 32.22 4.69 -4.51
CA SER A 288 31.59 3.91 -5.58
C SER A 288 31.43 4.68 -6.90
N PHE A 289 31.23 3.93 -7.97
CA PHE A 289 30.63 4.42 -9.22
C PHE A 289 29.14 4.05 -9.25
N LEU A 290 28.30 5.03 -8.91
CA LEU A 290 26.84 4.91 -8.75
C LEU A 290 26.41 3.68 -7.94
N PHE A 291 27.13 3.35 -6.86
CA PHE A 291 26.83 2.22 -5.96
C PHE A 291 26.85 0.84 -6.62
N SER A 292 27.43 0.70 -7.82
CA SER A 292 27.61 -0.61 -8.47
C SER A 292 28.95 -1.24 -8.06
N PRO A 293 28.95 -2.43 -7.41
CA PRO A 293 30.17 -3.14 -7.07
C PRO A 293 30.98 -3.55 -8.30
N SER A 294 30.35 -4.07 -9.37
CA SER A 294 31.05 -4.42 -10.62
C SER A 294 31.66 -3.20 -11.33
N SER A 295 30.93 -2.09 -11.45
CA SER A 295 31.46 -0.86 -12.06
C SER A 295 32.64 -0.31 -11.23
N THR A 296 32.51 -0.34 -9.91
CA THR A 296 33.56 0.10 -8.98
C THR A 296 34.76 -0.85 -9.00
N ALA A 297 34.55 -2.17 -9.09
CA ALA A 297 35.60 -3.18 -9.24
C ALA A 297 36.37 -2.99 -10.55
N TYR A 298 35.66 -2.79 -11.66
CA TYR A 298 36.30 -2.48 -12.94
C TYR A 298 37.13 -1.20 -12.86
N ALA A 299 36.63 -0.15 -12.19
CA ALA A 299 37.41 1.07 -11.94
C ALA A 299 38.68 0.81 -11.12
N VAL A 300 38.64 -0.06 -10.10
CA VAL A 300 39.85 -0.49 -9.37
C VAL A 300 40.83 -1.19 -10.30
N MET A 301 40.37 -2.11 -11.14
CA MET A 301 41.22 -2.84 -12.09
C MET A 301 41.95 -1.90 -13.06
N GLN A 302 41.29 -0.83 -13.51
CA GLN A 302 41.86 0.12 -14.46
C GLN A 302 42.74 1.20 -13.81
N THR A 303 42.44 1.61 -12.56
CA THR A 303 43.02 2.83 -11.96
C THR A 303 43.75 2.62 -10.64
N LYS A 304 43.52 1.49 -9.96
CA LYS A 304 43.99 1.20 -8.59
C LYS A 304 43.54 2.24 -7.53
N ASN A 305 42.40 2.92 -7.75
CA ASN A 305 41.90 3.96 -6.85
C ASN A 305 41.54 3.44 -5.43
N GLU A 306 42.12 4.06 -4.39
CA GLU A 306 41.93 3.64 -2.99
C GLU A 306 40.50 3.87 -2.45
N ASN A 307 39.79 4.91 -2.90
CA ASN A 307 38.40 5.15 -2.48
C ASN A 307 37.47 4.05 -3.01
N CYS A 308 37.67 3.63 -4.27
CA CYS A 308 36.97 2.47 -4.83
C CYS A 308 37.25 1.19 -4.04
N LEU A 309 38.52 0.96 -3.66
CA LEU A 309 38.90 -0.21 -2.86
C LEU A 309 38.28 -0.19 -1.45
N ASN A 310 38.24 0.98 -0.81
CA ASN A 310 37.60 1.19 0.49
C ASN A 310 36.09 0.95 0.45
N TYR A 311 35.41 1.36 -0.63
CA TYR A 311 34.00 1.06 -0.85
C TYR A 311 33.75 -0.45 -0.89
N LEU A 312 34.52 -1.18 -1.71
CA LEU A 312 34.41 -2.64 -1.85
C LEU A 312 34.72 -3.36 -0.53
N THR A 313 35.73 -2.88 0.20
CA THR A 313 36.13 -3.45 1.51
C THR A 313 35.07 -3.19 2.59
N LYS A 314 34.44 -2.00 2.58
CA LYS A 314 33.33 -1.67 3.49
C LYS A 314 32.09 -2.52 3.22
N ILE A 315 31.78 -2.84 1.96
CA ILE A 315 30.69 -3.78 1.63
C ILE A 315 30.92 -5.15 2.28
N VAL A 316 32.18 -5.62 2.26
CA VAL A 316 32.56 -6.93 2.80
C VAL A 316 32.51 -6.99 4.34
N GLN A 317 32.76 -5.88 5.04
CA GLN A 317 33.04 -5.89 6.49
C GLN A 317 31.84 -5.60 7.42
N ARG A 318 30.61 -5.38 6.92
CA ARG A 318 29.68 -4.45 7.59
C ARG A 318 28.62 -4.97 8.60
N PHE A 319 28.51 -6.25 8.94
CA PHE A 319 27.31 -6.71 9.71
C PHE A 319 27.44 -6.73 11.24
N ASN A 320 27.70 -5.59 11.90
CA ASN A 320 27.83 -5.50 13.37
C ASN A 320 26.76 -4.62 14.09
N GLY A 321 25.47 -4.97 13.93
CA GLY A 321 24.39 -4.91 14.94
C GLY A 321 23.94 -3.57 15.58
N GLY A 322 22.71 -3.11 15.26
CA GLY A 322 21.94 -2.09 16.00
C GLY A 322 20.56 -1.83 15.38
N VAL A 323 19.55 -1.35 16.14
CA VAL A 323 18.10 -1.36 15.78
C VAL A 323 17.31 -0.02 15.80
N PRO A 324 16.55 0.40 14.74
CA PRO A 324 15.65 1.57 14.78
C PRO A 324 14.10 1.36 14.77
N ASN A 325 13.40 2.44 15.13
CA ASN A 325 11.94 2.70 15.13
C ASN A 325 11.48 3.42 13.83
N ILE A 326 10.21 3.34 13.42
CA ILE A 326 9.68 4.04 12.22
C ILE A 326 9.99 5.55 12.18
N LYS A 327 9.91 6.24 13.32
CA LYS A 327 10.31 7.64 13.43
C LYS A 327 11.81 7.81 13.11
N GLN A 328 12.64 6.88 13.54
CA GLN A 328 14.07 6.90 13.24
C GLN A 328 14.37 6.59 11.78
N CYS A 329 13.55 5.75 11.12
CA CYS A 329 13.63 5.53 9.67
C CYS A 329 13.28 6.82 8.91
N LEU A 330 12.22 7.52 9.31
CA LEU A 330 11.84 8.80 8.72
C LEU A 330 12.86 9.92 9.03
N ASP A 331 13.36 9.99 10.27
CA ASP A 331 14.44 10.91 10.67
C ASP A 331 15.73 10.60 9.86
N TYR A 332 16.00 9.33 9.55
CA TYR A 332 17.11 8.94 8.68
C TYR A 332 16.89 9.41 7.24
N THR A 333 15.72 9.14 6.66
CA THR A 333 15.39 9.60 5.30
C THR A 333 15.44 11.13 5.22
N TYR A 334 14.88 11.85 6.19
CA TYR A 334 14.87 13.30 6.23
C TYR A 334 16.27 13.90 6.34
N ARG A 335 17.16 13.29 7.15
CA ARG A 335 18.57 13.73 7.25
C ARG A 335 19.33 13.66 5.93
N HIS A 336 18.89 12.81 5.01
CA HIS A 336 19.48 12.65 3.68
C HIS A 336 18.62 13.23 2.56
N TRP A 337 17.50 13.89 2.90
CA TRP A 337 16.64 14.58 1.95
C TRP A 337 17.34 15.81 1.38
N THR A 338 17.21 16.06 0.08
CA THR A 338 17.80 17.23 -0.60
C THR A 338 16.77 17.96 -1.45
N GLN A 339 17.05 19.21 -1.82
CA GLN A 339 16.19 20.00 -2.70
C GLN A 339 16.13 19.44 -4.13
N GLU A 340 17.13 18.66 -4.54
CA GLU A 340 17.17 17.98 -5.85
C GLU A 340 16.48 16.60 -5.82
N GLY A 341 16.05 16.14 -4.64
CA GLY A 341 15.48 14.82 -4.41
C GLY A 341 16.47 13.84 -3.80
N ILE A 342 16.12 12.56 -3.85
CA ILE A 342 16.95 11.46 -3.35
C ILE A 342 16.98 10.33 -4.39
N CYS A 343 17.82 9.33 -4.14
CA CYS A 343 17.71 8.03 -4.80
C CYS A 343 17.79 6.92 -3.74
N TRP A 344 17.85 5.66 -4.21
CA TRP A 344 18.00 4.46 -3.39
C TRP A 344 19.20 4.47 -2.42
N ALA A 345 20.15 5.39 -2.57
CA ALA A 345 21.31 5.54 -1.68
C ALA A 345 21.57 7.00 -1.27
N ARG A 346 22.01 7.17 -0.01
CA ARG A 346 22.36 8.49 0.56
C ARG A 346 23.55 9.14 -0.14
N ASN A 347 23.62 10.47 -0.10
CA ASN A 347 24.75 11.29 -0.55
C ASN A 347 25.13 11.08 -2.03
N THR A 348 24.12 10.78 -2.85
CA THR A 348 24.22 10.67 -4.31
C THR A 348 24.25 12.04 -4.99
N ARG A 349 24.78 12.09 -6.22
CA ARG A 349 24.63 13.23 -7.15
C ARG A 349 23.57 13.01 -8.23
N VAL A 350 22.95 11.83 -8.23
CA VAL A 350 21.89 11.44 -9.19
C VAL A 350 20.68 11.02 -8.39
N GLN A 351 19.57 11.69 -8.64
CA GLN A 351 18.27 11.43 -8.02
C GLN A 351 17.35 10.71 -9.00
N ASP A 352 16.39 9.96 -8.47
CA ASP A 352 15.33 9.34 -9.26
C ASP A 352 13.95 9.70 -8.70
N ILE A 353 12.96 9.70 -9.59
CA ILE A 353 11.60 10.13 -9.23
C ILE A 353 10.89 9.11 -8.33
N ASP A 354 11.28 7.84 -8.35
CA ASP A 354 10.59 6.77 -7.62
C ASP A 354 10.85 6.94 -6.11
N ASP A 355 12.12 6.95 -5.74
CA ASP A 355 12.58 7.19 -4.37
C ASP A 355 12.23 8.61 -3.89
N THR A 356 12.36 9.62 -4.76
CA THR A 356 11.96 11.00 -4.43
C THR A 356 10.46 11.11 -4.15
N ALA A 357 9.60 10.49 -4.96
CA ALA A 357 8.16 10.52 -4.76
C ALA A 357 7.75 9.75 -3.49
N MET A 358 8.34 8.58 -3.24
CA MET A 358 8.10 7.81 -2.02
C MET A 358 8.57 8.55 -0.77
N GLY A 359 9.79 9.08 -0.78
CA GLY A 359 10.36 9.88 0.30
C GLY A 359 9.51 11.11 0.59
N PHE A 360 9.19 11.91 -0.43
CA PHE A 360 8.31 13.07 -0.31
C PHE A 360 6.98 12.72 0.34
N ARG A 361 6.30 11.68 -0.18
CA ARG A 361 4.97 11.27 0.28
C ARG A 361 5.00 10.85 1.75
N LEU A 362 5.96 10.01 2.12
CA LEU A 362 6.08 9.51 3.49
C LEU A 362 6.49 10.62 4.48
N LEU A 363 7.44 11.47 4.11
CA LEU A 363 7.88 12.60 4.92
C LEU A 363 6.74 13.61 5.14
N ARG A 364 6.02 13.99 4.07
CA ARG A 364 4.88 14.92 4.17
C ARG A 364 3.74 14.36 5.03
N LEU A 365 3.38 13.08 4.87
CA LEU A 365 2.36 12.43 5.70
C LEU A 365 2.71 12.39 7.20
N HIS A 366 3.99 12.45 7.54
CA HIS A 366 4.46 12.45 8.93
C HIS A 366 4.89 13.83 9.41
N GLY A 367 4.49 14.89 8.70
CA GLY A 367 4.65 16.29 9.12
C GLY A 367 6.07 16.84 9.02
N TYR A 368 6.93 16.23 8.20
CA TYR A 368 8.23 16.81 7.85
C TYR A 368 8.06 17.88 6.77
N GLU A 369 8.81 18.96 6.89
CA GLU A 369 8.80 20.03 5.90
C GLU A 369 9.57 19.60 4.64
N VAL A 370 8.84 19.27 3.58
CA VAL A 370 9.37 18.91 2.26
C VAL A 370 8.67 19.72 1.16
N SER A 371 9.47 20.39 0.32
CA SER A 371 8.98 21.19 -0.80
C SER A 371 8.60 20.32 -1.98
N ALA A 372 7.48 20.65 -2.64
CA ALA A 372 7.07 20.03 -3.89
C ALA A 372 7.98 20.42 -5.07
N ASP A 373 8.77 21.49 -4.95
CA ASP A 373 9.68 21.95 -6.00
C ASP A 373 10.75 20.90 -6.37
N VAL A 374 10.98 19.92 -5.50
CA VAL A 374 11.83 18.75 -5.76
C VAL A 374 11.47 18.05 -7.07
N PHE A 375 10.19 18.06 -7.47
CA PHE A 375 9.74 17.41 -8.70
C PHE A 375 10.06 18.18 -9.98
N ARG A 376 10.45 19.46 -9.89
CA ARG A 376 10.82 20.27 -11.07
C ARG A 376 12.02 19.72 -11.82
N HIS A 377 12.92 19.01 -11.11
CA HIS A 377 14.10 18.39 -11.72
C HIS A 377 13.74 17.25 -12.67
N PHE A 378 12.59 16.60 -12.45
CA PHE A 378 12.11 15.46 -13.22
C PHE A 378 11.12 15.86 -14.31
N GLU A 379 10.68 17.12 -14.32
CA GLU A 379 9.73 17.66 -15.29
C GLU A 379 10.46 18.24 -16.51
N LYS A 380 9.99 17.89 -17.71
CA LYS A 380 10.44 18.51 -18.95
C LYS A 380 9.34 18.49 -20.00
N GLY A 381 8.82 19.68 -20.32
CA GLY A 381 7.85 19.86 -21.40
C GLY A 381 6.44 19.36 -21.05
N GLY A 382 6.09 19.37 -19.76
CA GLY A 382 4.83 18.85 -19.22
C GLY A 382 4.83 17.35 -18.94
N GLU A 383 5.95 16.66 -19.18
CA GLU A 383 6.14 15.24 -18.89
C GLU A 383 7.12 15.04 -17.74
N PHE A 384 6.97 13.92 -17.02
CA PHE A 384 7.87 13.53 -15.93
C PHE A 384 8.66 12.28 -16.30
N PHE A 385 9.91 12.22 -15.84
CA PHE A 385 10.86 11.15 -16.17
C PHE A 385 11.52 10.58 -14.92
N CYS A 386 11.91 9.30 -14.97
CA CYS A 386 12.56 8.63 -13.84
C CYS A 386 13.89 9.26 -13.46
N PHE A 387 14.66 9.75 -14.44
CA PHE A 387 15.98 10.34 -14.22
C PHE A 387 16.13 11.63 -15.02
N VAL A 388 16.81 12.61 -14.44
CA VAL A 388 17.11 13.88 -15.08
C VAL A 388 17.91 13.66 -16.38
N GLY A 389 17.46 14.29 -17.47
CA GLY A 389 18.11 14.20 -18.77
C GLY A 389 17.88 12.89 -19.54
N GLN A 390 17.02 12.00 -19.04
CA GLN A 390 16.66 10.74 -19.69
C GLN A 390 15.17 10.71 -20.07
N SER A 391 14.80 9.77 -20.93
CA SER A 391 13.42 9.58 -21.38
C SER A 391 12.75 8.36 -20.74
N ASN A 392 13.31 7.80 -19.67
CA ASN A 392 12.76 6.60 -19.03
C ASN A 392 11.53 6.94 -18.19
N GLN A 393 10.44 6.21 -18.39
CA GLN A 393 9.16 6.36 -17.67
C GLN A 393 8.66 4.98 -17.23
N ALA A 394 9.11 4.53 -16.05
CA ALA A 394 8.71 3.25 -15.49
C ALA A 394 7.34 3.35 -14.80
N VAL A 395 6.57 2.26 -14.82
CA VAL A 395 5.21 2.23 -14.26
C VAL A 395 5.23 2.48 -12.76
N THR A 396 6.16 1.87 -12.01
CA THR A 396 6.28 2.06 -10.55
C THR A 396 6.67 3.49 -10.18
N GLY A 397 7.66 4.06 -10.87
CA GLY A 397 8.10 5.43 -10.63
C GLY A 397 6.99 6.46 -10.89
N ILE A 398 6.25 6.31 -11.99
CA ILE A 398 5.11 7.19 -12.30
C ILE A 398 3.91 6.91 -11.37
N PHE A 399 3.73 5.66 -10.94
CA PHE A 399 2.72 5.31 -9.94
C PHE A 399 3.01 5.94 -8.58
N ASN A 400 4.26 5.96 -8.13
CA ASN A 400 4.63 6.64 -6.89
C ASN A 400 4.53 8.16 -7.00
N LEU A 401 4.83 8.75 -8.17
CA LEU A 401 4.50 10.16 -8.47
C LEU A 401 2.99 10.43 -8.37
N TYR A 402 2.15 9.55 -8.95
CA TYR A 402 0.70 9.66 -8.85
C TYR A 402 0.20 9.65 -7.41
N ARG A 403 0.76 8.80 -6.55
CA ARG A 403 0.41 8.76 -5.12
C ARG A 403 0.93 9.98 -4.36
N ALA A 404 2.15 10.44 -4.65
CA ALA A 404 2.75 11.61 -4.01
C ALA A 404 2.01 12.91 -4.36
N SER A 405 1.63 13.07 -5.63
CA SER A 405 0.94 14.26 -6.13
C SER A 405 -0.46 14.49 -5.54
N GLN A 406 -1.07 13.46 -4.97
CA GLN A 406 -2.35 13.57 -4.25
C GLN A 406 -2.23 14.26 -2.89
N LEU A 407 -1.00 14.47 -2.38
CA LEU A 407 -0.71 15.21 -1.15
C LEU A 407 -0.35 16.69 -1.43
N ARG A 408 -0.83 17.24 -2.54
CA ARG A 408 -0.59 18.63 -2.93
C ARG A 408 -1.23 19.60 -1.95
N PHE A 409 -0.48 20.62 -1.55
CA PHE A 409 -1.00 21.78 -0.82
C PHE A 409 -1.46 22.86 -1.81
N PRO A 410 -2.29 23.83 -1.36
CA PRO A 410 -2.65 24.98 -2.16
C PRO A 410 -1.40 25.71 -2.69
N GLY A 411 -1.26 25.79 -4.02
CA GLY A 411 -0.12 26.42 -4.69
C GLY A 411 0.95 25.46 -5.23
N ASP A 412 0.88 24.16 -4.91
CA ASP A 412 1.80 23.13 -5.43
C ASP A 412 1.50 22.79 -6.91
N GLN A 413 1.69 23.76 -7.83
CA GLN A 413 1.36 23.60 -9.25
C GLN A 413 2.09 22.42 -9.90
N ILE A 414 3.33 22.14 -9.50
CA ILE A 414 4.11 21.02 -10.02
C ILE A 414 3.47 19.65 -9.68
N LEU A 415 2.79 19.53 -8.53
CA LEU A 415 2.06 18.32 -8.17
C LEU A 415 0.71 18.24 -8.88
N GLU A 416 0.05 19.36 -9.19
CA GLU A 416 -1.11 19.37 -10.08
C GLU A 416 -0.75 18.80 -11.46
N ASP A 417 0.36 19.28 -12.03
CA ASP A 417 0.86 18.81 -13.32
C ASP A 417 1.32 17.36 -13.26
N GLY A 418 2.02 16.99 -12.18
CA GLY A 418 2.42 15.61 -11.91
C GLY A 418 1.24 14.65 -11.75
N ASN A 419 0.17 15.07 -11.08
CA ASN A 419 -1.04 14.25 -10.91
C ASN A 419 -1.73 13.99 -12.25
N ARG A 420 -1.90 15.04 -13.07
CA ARG A 420 -2.51 14.94 -14.40
C ARG A 420 -1.69 14.02 -15.30
N PHE A 421 -0.39 14.29 -15.45
CA PHE A 421 0.51 13.49 -16.27
C PHE A 421 0.51 12.01 -15.85
N SER A 422 0.71 11.75 -14.55
CA SER A 422 0.83 10.39 -14.05
C SER A 422 -0.49 9.61 -14.14
N SER A 423 -1.64 10.24 -13.89
CA SER A 423 -2.96 9.63 -14.11
C SER A 423 -3.15 9.23 -15.57
N ASP A 424 -2.87 10.13 -16.51
CA ASP A 424 -3.05 9.88 -17.95
C ASP A 424 -2.13 8.74 -18.44
N PHE A 425 -0.86 8.79 -18.05
CA PHE A 425 0.12 7.75 -18.34
C PHE A 425 -0.34 6.37 -17.83
N LEU A 426 -0.75 6.27 -16.56
CA LEU A 426 -1.16 5.00 -15.97
C LEU A 426 -2.46 4.46 -16.59
N ARG A 427 -3.41 5.34 -16.95
CA ARG A 427 -4.64 4.94 -17.66
C ARG A 427 -4.35 4.45 -19.07
N GLU A 428 -3.42 5.07 -19.79
CA GLU A 428 -2.97 4.59 -21.10
C GLU A 428 -2.33 3.19 -20.97
N LYS A 429 -1.44 3.00 -20.00
CA LYS A 429 -0.83 1.69 -19.71
C LYS A 429 -1.86 0.65 -19.30
N GLN A 430 -2.88 1.03 -18.53
CA GLN A 430 -4.00 0.15 -18.20
C GLN A 430 -4.80 -0.27 -19.44
N ALA A 431 -5.14 0.69 -20.31
CA ALA A 431 -5.93 0.45 -21.51
C ALA A 431 -5.21 -0.41 -22.56
N THR A 432 -3.88 -0.30 -22.62
CA THR A 432 -3.02 -1.07 -23.52
C THR A 432 -2.52 -2.39 -22.93
N ASN A 433 -2.93 -2.74 -21.69
CA ASN A 433 -2.47 -3.90 -20.95
C ASN A 433 -0.93 -3.95 -20.77
N GLN A 434 -0.34 -2.79 -20.53
CA GLN A 434 1.10 -2.55 -20.35
C GLN A 434 1.42 -2.06 -18.92
N LEU A 435 0.63 -2.44 -17.93
CA LEU A 435 0.95 -2.24 -16.51
C LEU A 435 1.98 -3.28 -16.04
N LEU A 436 3.13 -3.26 -16.70
CA LEU A 436 4.31 -4.07 -16.43
C LEU A 436 5.46 -3.11 -16.13
N ASP A 437 6.32 -3.48 -15.19
CA ASP A 437 7.46 -2.65 -14.82
C ASP A 437 8.79 -3.28 -15.25
N LYS A 438 9.74 -2.43 -15.64
CA LYS A 438 11.08 -2.84 -16.06
C LYS A 438 11.98 -3.23 -14.88
N TRP A 439 11.71 -2.69 -13.70
CA TRP A 439 12.56 -2.79 -12.51
C TRP A 439 12.05 -3.81 -11.49
N ILE A 440 10.83 -4.32 -11.65
CA ILE A 440 10.25 -5.32 -10.76
C ILE A 440 9.31 -6.28 -11.49
N ILE A 441 9.41 -7.56 -11.15
CA ILE A 441 8.48 -8.62 -11.51
C ILE A 441 7.47 -8.76 -10.37
N SER A 442 6.35 -8.04 -10.48
CA SER A 442 5.19 -8.19 -9.58
C SER A 442 3.95 -8.60 -10.37
N LYS A 443 3.32 -9.71 -9.96
CA LYS A 443 2.13 -10.26 -10.60
C LYS A 443 0.89 -9.38 -10.42
N HIS A 444 0.89 -8.54 -9.39
CA HIS A 444 -0.30 -7.82 -8.92
C HIS A 444 -0.25 -6.30 -9.15
N LEU A 445 0.84 -5.79 -9.75
CA LEU A 445 0.99 -4.39 -10.13
C LEU A 445 -0.23 -3.82 -10.91
N PRO A 446 -0.85 -4.54 -11.88
CA PRO A 446 -2.07 -4.04 -12.52
C PRO A 446 -3.25 -3.83 -11.56
N GLY A 447 -3.35 -4.66 -10.52
CA GLY A 447 -4.36 -4.57 -9.48
C GLY A 447 -4.12 -3.38 -8.55
N GLU A 448 -2.87 -3.14 -8.15
CA GLU A 448 -2.47 -2.01 -7.32
C GLU A 448 -2.74 -0.67 -8.01
N VAL A 449 -2.23 -0.53 -9.25
CA VAL A 449 -2.46 0.67 -10.07
C VAL A 449 -3.95 0.85 -10.36
N GLY A 450 -4.65 -0.24 -10.70
CA GLY A 450 -6.08 -0.22 -10.97
C GLY A 450 -6.92 0.22 -9.76
N PHE A 451 -6.54 -0.20 -8.55
CA PHE A 451 -7.17 0.25 -7.31
C PHE A 451 -6.96 1.75 -7.10
N ALA A 452 -5.72 2.23 -7.17
CA ALA A 452 -5.39 3.64 -6.92
C ALA A 452 -5.96 4.61 -7.99
N LEU A 453 -6.10 4.17 -9.24
CA LEU A 453 -6.76 4.95 -10.29
C LEU A 453 -8.28 5.03 -10.11
N LYS A 454 -8.88 4.05 -9.42
CA LYS A 454 -10.31 4.00 -9.11
C LYS A 454 -10.63 4.73 -7.81
N PHE A 455 -9.75 4.65 -6.82
CA PHE A 455 -9.91 5.22 -5.49
C PHE A 455 -8.75 6.18 -5.20
N PRO A 456 -8.93 7.50 -5.39
CA PRO A 456 -7.92 8.46 -4.97
C PRO A 456 -7.70 8.40 -3.46
N TRP A 457 -6.58 8.90 -2.97
CA TRP A 457 -6.17 8.88 -1.57
C TRP A 457 -7.23 9.46 -0.63
N LEU A 458 -7.92 10.53 -1.03
CA LEU A 458 -9.02 11.11 -0.24
C LEU A 458 -10.25 10.19 -0.15
N ALA A 459 -10.42 9.27 -1.10
CA ALA A 459 -11.46 8.23 -1.10
C ALA A 459 -10.91 6.85 -0.70
N SER A 460 -9.72 6.77 -0.11
CA SER A 460 -9.10 5.49 0.30
C SER A 460 -9.22 5.32 1.80
N LEU A 461 -10.23 4.55 2.25
CA LEU A 461 -10.36 4.24 3.68
C LEU A 461 -9.31 3.21 4.09
N PRO A 462 -8.64 3.36 5.26
CA PRO A 462 -7.52 2.52 5.68
C PRO A 462 -7.76 1.01 5.55
N ARG A 463 -8.89 0.50 6.07
CA ARG A 463 -9.18 -0.94 5.97
C ARG A 463 -9.59 -1.39 4.58
N VAL A 464 -10.13 -0.51 3.74
CA VAL A 464 -10.46 -0.83 2.34
C VAL A 464 -9.15 -1.02 1.58
N GLU A 465 -8.24 -0.04 1.61
CA GLU A 465 -6.93 -0.14 0.97
C GLU A 465 -6.14 -1.36 1.46
N THR A 466 -6.05 -1.53 2.78
CA THR A 466 -5.35 -2.67 3.40
C THR A 466 -5.93 -4.00 2.91
N ARG A 467 -7.27 -4.13 2.83
CA ARG A 467 -7.93 -5.38 2.41
C ARG A 467 -7.53 -5.79 0.99
N PHE A 468 -7.42 -4.84 0.07
CA PHE A 468 -6.99 -5.14 -1.30
C PHE A 468 -5.48 -5.31 -1.41
N TYR A 469 -4.69 -4.51 -0.69
CA TYR A 469 -3.24 -4.62 -0.72
C TYR A 469 -2.74 -5.96 -0.16
N ILE A 470 -3.40 -6.55 0.86
CA ILE A 470 -3.05 -7.89 1.34
C ILE A 470 -3.25 -8.96 0.23
N GLU A 471 -4.23 -8.81 -0.67
CA GLU A 471 -4.43 -9.73 -1.80
C GLU A 471 -3.43 -9.50 -2.95
N GLN A 472 -2.75 -8.35 -2.95
CA GLN A 472 -1.87 -7.90 -4.02
C GLN A 472 -0.39 -8.10 -3.69
N TYR A 473 0.00 -7.84 -2.44
CA TYR A 473 1.38 -7.91 -2.00
C TYR A 473 1.97 -9.32 -2.23
N GLY A 474 2.97 -9.41 -3.10
CA GLY A 474 3.54 -10.68 -3.55
C GLY A 474 4.44 -11.39 -2.54
N GLY A 475 4.66 -10.84 -1.35
CA GLY A 475 5.48 -11.47 -0.32
C GLY A 475 6.92 -11.69 -0.80
N GLU A 476 7.49 -12.86 -0.50
CA GLU A 476 8.86 -13.20 -0.90
C GLU A 476 9.01 -13.51 -2.41
N ASP A 477 7.90 -13.67 -3.15
CA ASP A 477 7.91 -14.05 -4.56
C ASP A 477 8.30 -12.90 -5.50
N GLU A 478 8.17 -11.64 -5.05
CA GLU A 478 8.55 -10.48 -5.86
C GLU A 478 10.06 -10.40 -6.09
N VAL A 479 10.44 -10.05 -7.32
CA VAL A 479 11.85 -10.00 -7.75
C VAL A 479 12.13 -8.68 -8.43
N TRP A 480 13.23 -8.06 -8.05
CA TRP A 480 13.70 -6.81 -8.61
C TRP A 480 14.69 -7.09 -9.74
N ILE A 481 14.68 -6.24 -10.76
CA ILE A 481 15.52 -6.35 -11.95
C ILE A 481 16.60 -5.27 -11.85
N GLY A 482 17.82 -5.71 -11.54
CA GLY A 482 19.05 -4.92 -11.55
C GLY A 482 19.94 -5.28 -12.75
N LYS A 483 21.27 -5.26 -12.56
CA LYS A 483 22.19 -5.95 -13.49
C LYS A 483 21.96 -7.46 -13.53
N THR A 484 21.46 -7.99 -12.44
CA THR A 484 20.94 -9.34 -12.26
C THR A 484 19.59 -9.25 -11.56
N LEU A 485 18.86 -10.35 -11.51
CA LEU A 485 17.73 -10.45 -10.60
C LEU A 485 18.23 -10.35 -9.15
N TYR A 486 17.47 -9.65 -8.31
CA TYR A 486 17.73 -9.56 -6.88
C TYR A 486 16.45 -9.51 -6.05
N ARG A 487 16.57 -9.82 -4.76
CA ARG A 487 15.49 -9.78 -3.78
C ARG A 487 15.84 -8.83 -2.65
N MET A 488 14.81 -8.23 -2.06
CA MET A 488 14.89 -7.29 -0.94
C MET A 488 14.15 -7.89 0.27
N PRO A 489 14.78 -8.76 1.09
CA PRO A 489 14.07 -9.52 2.12
C PRO A 489 13.40 -8.68 3.21
N TYR A 490 13.82 -7.43 3.39
CA TYR A 490 13.20 -6.49 4.33
C TYR A 490 12.06 -5.66 3.71
N VAL A 491 11.83 -5.80 2.41
CA VAL A 491 10.70 -5.20 1.67
C VAL A 491 9.70 -6.28 1.26
N ASN A 492 10.20 -7.39 0.72
CA ASN A 492 9.46 -8.51 0.15
C ASN A 492 9.67 -9.77 0.98
N ASN A 493 8.71 -10.03 1.87
CA ASN A 493 8.80 -11.08 2.89
C ASN A 493 7.41 -11.55 3.36
N ASN A 494 7.29 -12.87 3.56
CA ASN A 494 6.04 -13.51 3.98
C ASN A 494 5.67 -13.23 5.44
N ALA A 495 6.61 -12.89 6.32
CA ALA A 495 6.28 -12.52 7.71
C ALA A 495 5.43 -11.24 7.78
N TYR A 496 5.62 -10.28 6.87
CA TYR A 496 4.73 -9.11 6.76
C TYR A 496 3.32 -9.51 6.32
N LEU A 497 3.23 -10.36 5.29
CA LEU A 497 1.95 -10.82 4.75
C LEU A 497 1.15 -11.61 5.81
N GLU A 498 1.81 -12.56 6.49
CA GLU A 498 1.16 -13.38 7.51
C GLU A 498 0.74 -12.55 8.74
N LEU A 499 1.57 -11.60 9.19
CA LEU A 499 1.15 -10.66 10.23
C LEU A 499 -0.05 -9.84 9.79
N ALA A 500 -0.04 -9.29 8.57
CA ALA A 500 -1.12 -8.47 8.06
C ALA A 500 -2.44 -9.25 7.97
N LYS A 501 -2.40 -10.52 7.54
CA LYS A 501 -3.58 -11.41 7.53
C LYS A 501 -4.12 -11.65 8.94
N LEU A 502 -3.24 -12.01 9.88
CA LEU A 502 -3.61 -12.29 11.27
C LEU A 502 -4.20 -11.04 11.96
N ASP A 503 -3.54 -9.89 11.84
CA ASP A 503 -4.01 -8.62 12.40
C ASP A 503 -5.35 -8.19 11.80
N PHE A 504 -5.49 -8.26 10.48
CA PHE A 504 -6.72 -7.90 9.78
C PHE A 504 -7.89 -8.78 10.23
N ASN A 505 -7.70 -10.10 10.28
CA ASN A 505 -8.73 -11.05 10.70
C ASN A 505 -9.11 -10.87 12.19
N ASN A 506 -8.16 -10.51 13.05
CA ASN A 506 -8.43 -10.23 14.46
C ASN A 506 -9.23 -8.94 14.65
N CYS A 507 -8.87 -7.87 13.95
CA CYS A 507 -9.66 -6.65 13.94
C CYS A 507 -11.08 -6.93 13.40
N GLN A 508 -11.19 -7.66 12.28
CA GLN A 508 -12.47 -8.01 11.67
C GLN A 508 -13.37 -8.82 12.64
N ALA A 509 -12.80 -9.78 13.37
CA ALA A 509 -13.55 -10.57 14.35
C ALA A 509 -14.14 -9.69 15.47
N LEU A 510 -13.35 -8.72 15.99
CA LEU A 510 -13.86 -7.72 16.92
C LEU A 510 -14.96 -6.87 16.29
N HIS A 511 -14.76 -6.41 15.06
CA HIS A 511 -15.76 -5.58 14.38
C HIS A 511 -17.08 -6.32 14.14
N GLN A 512 -17.05 -7.64 13.94
CA GLN A 512 -18.27 -8.46 13.86
C GLN A 512 -18.99 -8.57 15.22
N MET A 513 -18.23 -8.67 16.33
CA MET A 513 -18.81 -8.66 17.68
C MET A 513 -19.46 -7.31 17.99
N GLU A 514 -18.79 -6.22 17.65
CA GLU A 514 -19.30 -4.85 17.80
C GLU A 514 -20.54 -4.61 16.93
N TRP A 515 -20.55 -5.12 15.70
CA TRP A 515 -21.74 -5.07 14.84
C TRP A 515 -22.94 -5.75 15.51
N ASN A 516 -22.75 -6.91 16.15
CA ASN A 516 -23.81 -7.55 16.94
C ASN A 516 -24.27 -6.69 18.12
N GLY A 517 -23.35 -5.95 18.76
CA GLY A 517 -23.68 -4.94 19.77
C GLY A 517 -24.52 -3.78 19.22
N MET A 518 -24.13 -3.23 18.07
CA MET A 518 -24.85 -2.15 17.38
C MET A 518 -26.28 -2.56 17.00
N GLN A 519 -26.45 -3.79 16.52
CA GLN A 519 -27.77 -4.34 16.20
C GLN A 519 -28.69 -4.49 17.42
N ARG A 520 -28.13 -4.83 18.59
CA ARG A 520 -28.87 -4.87 19.87
C ARG A 520 -29.24 -3.47 20.31
N TRP A 521 -28.28 -2.54 20.34
CA TRP A 521 -28.52 -1.13 20.66
C TRP A 521 -29.64 -0.53 19.81
N TYR A 522 -29.62 -0.76 18.49
CA TYR A 522 -30.66 -0.31 17.57
C TYR A 522 -32.06 -0.81 17.95
N SER A 523 -32.15 -2.08 18.37
CA SER A 523 -33.42 -2.72 18.73
C SER A 523 -33.93 -2.23 20.09
N GLU A 524 -33.03 -2.13 21.08
CA GLU A 524 -33.33 -1.66 22.44
C GLU A 524 -33.77 -0.19 22.48
N MET A 525 -33.16 0.64 21.63
CA MET A 525 -33.51 2.06 21.49
C MET A 525 -34.78 2.28 20.63
N GLY A 526 -35.36 1.21 20.06
CA GLY A 526 -36.54 1.31 19.20
C GLY A 526 -36.32 2.16 17.95
N LEU A 527 -35.08 2.23 17.43
CA LEU A 527 -34.72 3.17 16.36
C LEU A 527 -35.38 2.84 15.01
N GLY A 528 -35.83 1.59 14.83
CA GLY A 528 -36.60 1.17 13.65
C GLY A 528 -37.98 1.81 13.56
N ASP A 529 -38.56 2.25 14.68
CA ASP A 529 -39.87 2.94 14.70
C ASP A 529 -39.81 4.30 13.96
N PHE A 530 -38.62 4.83 13.71
CA PHE A 530 -38.38 6.11 13.02
C PHE A 530 -38.12 5.96 11.52
N GLY A 531 -38.40 4.79 10.94
CA GLY A 531 -38.20 4.53 9.51
C GLY A 531 -36.76 4.21 9.11
N MET A 532 -35.86 4.09 10.09
CA MET A 532 -34.46 3.73 9.85
C MET A 532 -34.32 2.25 9.57
N SER A 533 -33.40 1.90 8.68
CA SER A 533 -33.12 0.51 8.32
C SER A 533 -31.85 -0.01 8.99
N ARG A 534 -31.77 -1.33 9.20
CA ARG A 534 -30.51 -2.00 9.59
C ARG A 534 -29.38 -1.80 8.56
N ARG A 535 -29.75 -1.48 7.31
CA ARG A 535 -28.80 -1.15 6.25
C ARG A 535 -28.13 0.21 6.51
N SER A 536 -28.89 1.26 6.86
CA SER A 536 -28.33 2.56 7.26
C SER A 536 -27.44 2.44 8.48
N LEU A 537 -27.83 1.58 9.43
CA LEU A 537 -27.01 1.26 10.61
C LEU A 537 -25.67 0.62 10.22
N LEU A 538 -25.70 -0.36 9.30
CA LEU A 538 -24.50 -1.04 8.81
C LEU A 538 -23.57 -0.08 8.05
N LEU A 539 -24.14 0.83 7.24
CA LEU A 539 -23.36 1.86 6.54
C LEU A 539 -22.66 2.79 7.53
N SER A 540 -23.38 3.29 8.53
CA SER A 540 -22.81 4.15 9.59
C SER A 540 -21.69 3.44 10.35
N TYR A 541 -21.90 2.16 10.69
CA TYR A 541 -20.90 1.36 11.36
C TYR A 541 -19.67 1.08 10.50
N PHE A 542 -19.87 0.75 9.22
CA PHE A 542 -18.80 0.50 8.27
C PHE A 542 -17.90 1.73 8.07
N MET A 543 -18.48 2.93 7.93
CA MET A 543 -17.68 4.16 7.75
C MET A 543 -16.75 4.40 8.94
N ALA A 544 -17.24 4.17 10.16
CA ALA A 544 -16.42 4.27 11.36
C ALA A 544 -15.35 3.15 11.41
N ALA A 545 -15.76 1.89 11.17
CA ALA A 545 -14.88 0.74 11.30
C ALA A 545 -13.80 0.62 10.24
N ALA A 546 -14.06 1.11 9.03
CA ALA A 546 -13.08 1.16 7.96
C ALA A 546 -12.03 2.28 8.17
N SER A 547 -12.36 3.27 9.01
CA SER A 547 -11.55 4.48 9.28
C SER A 547 -10.73 4.38 10.56
N ILE A 548 -11.35 3.96 11.66
CA ILE A 548 -10.70 3.71 12.97
C ILE A 548 -10.89 2.22 13.25
N PHE A 549 -9.88 1.40 13.04
CA PHE A 549 -10.04 -0.06 13.03
C PHE A 549 -9.41 -0.75 14.24
N GLU A 550 -8.56 -0.03 14.96
CA GLU A 550 -7.74 -0.53 16.05
C GLU A 550 -8.64 -1.08 17.18
N PRO A 551 -8.31 -2.25 17.77
CA PRO A 551 -9.10 -2.83 18.85
C PRO A 551 -9.30 -1.91 20.05
N GLU A 552 -8.23 -1.22 20.46
CA GLU A 552 -8.19 -0.29 21.58
C GLU A 552 -9.03 0.99 21.37
N ARG A 553 -9.40 1.30 20.12
CA ARG A 553 -10.21 2.48 19.74
C ARG A 553 -11.68 2.14 19.49
N SER A 554 -12.16 1.04 20.09
CA SER A 554 -13.56 0.60 20.01
C SER A 554 -14.56 1.67 20.43
N GLN A 555 -14.28 2.40 21.51
CA GLN A 555 -15.17 3.45 22.02
C GLN A 555 -15.36 4.57 21.00
N GLU A 556 -14.27 5.04 20.37
CA GLU A 556 -14.29 6.06 19.33
C GLU A 556 -15.13 5.63 18.13
N ARG A 557 -14.92 4.41 17.63
CA ARG A 557 -15.72 3.82 16.54
C ARG A 557 -17.20 3.81 16.84
N LEU A 558 -17.57 3.25 18.00
CA LEU A 558 -18.97 3.07 18.38
C LEU A 558 -19.63 4.43 18.61
N ALA A 559 -18.92 5.38 19.21
CA ALA A 559 -19.40 6.75 19.41
C ALA A 559 -19.65 7.46 18.08
N TRP A 560 -18.72 7.35 17.12
CA TRP A 560 -18.90 7.84 15.76
C TRP A 560 -20.13 7.20 15.10
N ALA A 561 -20.16 5.87 15.00
CA ALA A 561 -21.23 5.16 14.29
C ALA A 561 -22.63 5.48 14.86
N LYS A 562 -22.77 5.50 16.20
CA LYS A 562 -24.02 5.87 16.87
C LYS A 562 -24.40 7.33 16.62
N THR A 563 -23.44 8.24 16.64
CA THR A 563 -23.67 9.67 16.40
C THR A 563 -24.15 9.92 14.98
N ALA A 564 -23.44 9.39 13.98
CA ALA A 564 -23.83 9.50 12.57
C ALA A 564 -25.24 8.93 12.34
N PHE A 565 -25.53 7.76 12.90
CA PHE A 565 -26.84 7.13 12.76
C PHE A 565 -27.97 7.92 13.45
N LEU A 566 -27.73 8.47 14.64
CA LEU A 566 -28.71 9.28 15.36
C LEU A 566 -29.00 10.61 14.65
N VAL A 567 -27.98 11.25 14.07
CA VAL A 567 -28.16 12.43 13.20
C VAL A 567 -29.06 12.09 12.02
N GLU A 568 -28.80 10.99 11.31
CA GLU A 568 -29.63 10.52 10.19
C GLU A 568 -31.06 10.19 10.63
N THR A 569 -31.22 9.61 11.83
CA THR A 569 -32.53 9.30 12.42
C THR A 569 -33.32 10.57 12.71
N ILE A 570 -32.68 11.59 13.29
CA ILE A 570 -33.28 12.90 13.54
C ILE A 570 -33.65 13.57 12.21
N ALA A 571 -32.75 13.56 11.22
CA ALA A 571 -33.02 14.12 9.90
C ALA A 571 -34.28 13.49 9.26
N SER A 572 -34.32 12.16 9.23
CA SER A 572 -35.39 11.37 8.61
C SER A 572 -36.73 11.53 9.32
N SER A 573 -36.74 11.67 10.64
CA SER A 573 -37.95 11.83 11.45
C SER A 573 -38.70 13.15 11.17
N PHE A 574 -38.03 14.14 10.55
CA PHE A 574 -38.57 15.46 10.27
C PHE A 574 -38.76 15.74 8.76
N HIS A 575 -38.35 14.83 7.88
CA HIS A 575 -38.52 14.96 6.43
C HIS A 575 -39.77 14.22 5.94
N ASN A 576 -40.86 14.95 5.70
CA ASN A 576 -42.11 14.44 5.09
C ASN A 576 -42.53 15.24 3.82
N GLY A 577 -41.60 15.94 3.15
CA GLY A 577 -41.87 16.74 1.95
C GLY A 577 -41.44 18.22 2.09
N ILE A 578 -42.01 19.10 1.25
CA ILE A 578 -41.69 20.54 1.14
C ILE A 578 -41.65 21.22 2.54
N PRO A 579 -40.61 22.01 2.86
CA PRO A 579 -40.48 22.67 4.15
C PRO A 579 -41.72 23.52 4.47
N LYS A 580 -42.38 23.24 5.60
CA LYS A 580 -43.49 24.03 6.10
C LYS A 580 -43.02 24.93 7.25
N PRO A 581 -43.63 26.10 7.46
CA PRO A 581 -43.35 26.93 8.64
C PRO A 581 -43.53 26.19 9.98
N SER A 582 -44.35 25.13 10.00
CA SER A 582 -44.47 24.21 11.12
C SER A 582 -43.19 23.44 11.45
N ASP A 583 -42.31 23.22 10.47
CA ASP A 583 -41.14 22.35 10.63
C ASP A 583 -40.03 23.06 11.39
N TYR A 584 -39.82 24.37 11.13
CA TYR A 584 -38.94 25.21 11.95
C TYR A 584 -39.38 25.20 13.42
N GLU A 585 -40.67 25.42 13.69
CA GLU A 585 -41.18 25.45 15.06
C GLU A 585 -41.11 24.07 15.74
N LEU A 586 -41.28 22.98 14.98
CA LEU A 586 -41.08 21.61 15.46
C LEU A 586 -39.61 21.32 15.77
N ARG A 587 -38.66 21.74 14.93
CA ARG A 587 -37.22 21.62 15.19
C ARG A 587 -36.82 22.44 16.41
N LYS A 588 -37.24 23.70 16.48
CA LYS A 588 -37.00 24.58 17.64
C LYS A 588 -37.54 23.97 18.94
N ARG A 589 -38.74 23.38 18.90
CA ARG A 589 -39.32 22.66 20.03
C ARG A 589 -38.49 21.42 20.40
N PHE A 590 -37.99 20.66 19.44
CA PHE A 590 -37.09 19.52 19.69
C PHE A 590 -35.85 19.98 20.46
N VAL A 591 -35.19 21.05 20.02
CA VAL A 591 -34.01 21.62 20.70
C VAL A 591 -34.36 22.07 22.11
N GLN A 592 -35.47 22.80 22.29
CA GLN A 592 -35.91 23.25 23.61
C GLN A 592 -36.16 22.08 24.59
N VAL A 593 -36.72 20.98 24.12
CA VAL A 593 -36.94 19.79 24.96
C VAL A 593 -35.60 19.12 25.29
N PHE A 594 -34.68 19.02 24.34
CA PHE A 594 -33.33 18.50 24.57
C PHE A 594 -32.56 19.34 25.62
N THR A 595 -32.60 20.68 25.52
CA THR A 595 -31.89 21.58 26.44
C THR A 595 -32.54 21.64 27.83
N SER A 596 -33.88 21.58 27.91
CA SER A 596 -34.60 21.69 29.19
C SER A 596 -34.56 20.43 30.05
N LEU A 597 -34.52 19.24 29.44
CA LEU A 597 -34.40 17.96 30.16
C LEU A 597 -33.03 17.76 30.83
N GLY A 598 -32.07 18.70 30.66
CA GLY A 598 -30.81 18.72 31.38
C GLY A 598 -30.90 19.16 32.86
N TYR A 599 -32.03 19.72 33.31
CA TYR A 599 -32.12 20.38 34.63
C TYR A 599 -33.38 20.12 35.49
N ALA A 600 -34.37 19.31 35.08
CA ALA A 600 -35.53 19.01 35.94
C ALA A 600 -36.21 17.65 35.66
N PRO A 601 -36.82 16.99 36.69
CA PRO A 601 -37.65 15.80 36.51
C PRO A 601 -38.98 16.10 35.82
N PHE A 602 -39.42 15.14 34.98
CA PHE A 602 -40.64 15.17 34.15
C PHE A 602 -41.89 15.77 34.82
N SER A 603 -42.43 16.85 34.24
CA SER A 603 -43.83 17.25 34.45
C SER A 603 -44.63 17.02 33.16
N HIS A 604 -45.73 16.25 33.28
CA HIS A 604 -46.65 15.91 32.21
C HIS A 604 -47.20 17.13 31.46
N PHE A 605 -46.97 17.19 30.14
CA PHE A 605 -47.69 18.08 29.24
C PHE A 605 -48.95 17.39 28.71
N ASN A 606 -50.11 17.97 29.01
CA ASN A 606 -51.42 17.48 28.59
C ASN A 606 -51.85 18.06 27.24
N GLY A 607 -52.49 17.24 26.39
CA GLY A 607 -53.47 17.71 25.39
C GLY A 607 -53.19 17.44 23.92
N ARG A 608 -53.81 16.38 23.38
CA ARG A 608 -54.34 16.18 22.00
C ARG A 608 -53.41 16.33 20.76
N LYS A 609 -52.13 16.67 20.91
CA LYS A 609 -51.05 16.55 19.89
C LYS A 609 -50.19 15.27 20.12
N LEU A 610 -50.86 14.16 20.43
CA LEU A 610 -50.28 13.09 21.25
C LEU A 610 -49.24 12.20 20.54
N ASP A 611 -49.34 11.98 19.22
CA ASP A 611 -48.40 11.09 18.52
C ASP A 611 -47.06 11.76 18.18
N SER A 612 -47.07 12.96 17.59
CA SER A 612 -45.82 13.64 17.20
C SER A 612 -44.97 14.05 18.41
N ASN A 613 -45.59 14.46 19.51
CA ASN A 613 -44.88 14.75 20.76
C ASN A 613 -44.32 13.48 21.40
N ARG A 614 -45.03 12.34 21.32
CA ARG A 614 -44.55 11.06 21.87
C ARG A 614 -43.39 10.49 21.06
N THR A 615 -43.45 10.59 19.73
CA THR A 615 -42.34 10.20 18.83
C THR A 615 -41.11 11.08 19.06
N MET A 616 -41.28 12.40 19.14
CA MET A 616 -40.21 13.35 19.51
C MET A 616 -39.57 13.00 20.86
N GLN A 617 -40.39 12.69 21.87
CA GLN A 617 -39.92 12.37 23.21
C GLN A 617 -39.16 11.03 23.26
N LYS A 618 -39.61 10.01 22.51
CA LYS A 618 -38.88 8.74 22.34
C LYS A 618 -37.50 8.95 21.71
N LEU A 619 -37.40 9.78 20.67
CA LEU A 619 -36.14 10.05 19.99
C LEU A 619 -35.15 10.80 20.89
N ILE A 620 -35.63 11.79 21.63
CA ILE A 620 -34.83 12.52 22.63
C ILE A 620 -34.37 11.56 23.74
N ASP A 621 -35.23 10.67 24.23
CA ASP A 621 -34.83 9.66 25.23
C ASP A 621 -33.74 8.72 24.69
N ALA A 622 -33.89 8.22 23.46
CA ALA A 622 -32.88 7.38 22.81
C ALA A 622 -31.53 8.11 22.65
N LEU A 623 -31.56 9.38 22.23
CA LEU A 623 -30.37 10.22 22.16
C LEU A 623 -29.73 10.40 23.53
N LEU A 624 -30.48 10.88 24.53
CA LEU A 624 -29.96 11.16 25.87
C LEU A 624 -29.38 9.92 26.55
N ARG A 625 -30.03 8.76 26.40
CA ARG A 625 -29.48 7.48 26.87
C ARG A 625 -28.17 7.16 26.18
N THR A 626 -28.10 7.34 24.87
CA THR A 626 -26.87 7.11 24.11
C THR A 626 -25.75 8.03 24.57
N LEU A 627 -26.00 9.34 24.74
CA LEU A 627 -24.99 10.28 25.25
C LEU A 627 -24.52 9.94 26.66
N ASN A 628 -25.44 9.50 27.53
CA ASN A 628 -25.10 9.05 28.88
C ASN A 628 -24.23 7.78 28.85
N TYR A 629 -24.51 6.83 27.96
CA TYR A 629 -23.66 5.65 27.78
C TYR A 629 -22.25 6.02 27.32
N LEU A 630 -22.14 6.88 26.29
CA LEU A 630 -20.83 7.35 25.83
C LEU A 630 -20.05 8.08 26.93
N SER A 631 -20.75 8.85 27.76
CA SER A 631 -20.12 9.59 28.87
C SER A 631 -19.67 8.67 29.99
N LEU A 632 -20.45 7.62 30.28
CA LEU A 632 -20.07 6.60 31.26
C LEU A 632 -18.87 5.77 30.76
N ASP A 633 -18.86 5.38 29.50
CA ASP A 633 -17.74 4.63 28.90
C ASP A 633 -16.43 5.45 28.95
N ALA A 634 -16.50 6.74 28.62
CA ALA A 634 -15.36 7.66 28.72
C ALA A 634 -14.91 7.88 30.18
N LEU A 635 -15.85 7.98 31.13
CA LEU A 635 -15.54 8.08 32.56
C LEU A 635 -14.82 6.83 33.06
N VAL A 636 -15.24 5.65 32.61
CA VAL A 636 -14.61 4.36 32.99
C VAL A 636 -13.24 4.20 32.34
N ALA A 637 -13.09 4.56 31.06
CA ALA A 637 -11.82 4.39 30.34
C ALA A 637 -10.76 5.43 30.70
N HIS A 638 -11.17 6.67 30.94
CA HIS A 638 -10.24 7.80 31.05
C HIS A 638 -10.40 8.62 32.35
N GLY A 639 -11.34 8.24 33.24
CA GLY A 639 -11.53 8.91 34.53
C GLY A 639 -12.18 10.29 34.45
N ARG A 640 -12.76 10.69 33.31
CA ARG A 640 -13.36 12.01 33.11
C ARG A 640 -14.78 11.91 32.56
N ASP A 641 -15.69 12.66 33.18
CA ASP A 641 -17.07 12.78 32.71
C ASP A 641 -17.16 13.81 31.56
N ILE A 642 -17.55 13.35 30.37
CA ILE A 642 -17.76 14.20 29.19
C ILE A 642 -19.22 14.61 28.98
N SER A 643 -20.13 14.27 29.90
CA SER A 643 -21.58 14.49 29.74
C SER A 643 -21.91 15.92 29.35
N ARG A 644 -21.25 16.90 29.97
CA ARG A 644 -21.44 18.32 29.66
C ARG A 644 -20.94 18.68 28.26
N ASP A 645 -19.74 18.23 27.90
CA ASP A 645 -19.08 18.59 26.65
C ASP A 645 -19.78 17.97 25.44
N ILE A 646 -20.15 16.68 25.52
CA ILE A 646 -20.86 16.00 24.44
C ILE A 646 -22.28 16.57 24.27
N ARG A 647 -22.97 16.94 25.35
CA ARG A 647 -24.28 17.61 25.26
C ARG A 647 -24.17 18.97 24.59
N ARG A 648 -23.14 19.75 24.91
CA ARG A 648 -22.88 21.05 24.28
C ARG A 648 -22.57 20.91 22.79
N ALA A 649 -21.82 19.88 22.38
CA ALA A 649 -21.57 19.57 20.97
C ALA A 649 -22.88 19.31 20.21
N TRP A 650 -23.74 18.45 20.77
CA TRP A 650 -25.06 18.15 20.19
C TRP A 650 -25.99 19.36 20.18
N GLU A 651 -25.99 20.17 21.24
CA GLU A 651 -26.77 21.42 21.30
C GLU A 651 -26.36 22.40 20.20
N LYS A 652 -25.05 22.61 19.99
CA LYS A 652 -24.51 23.47 18.93
C LYS A 652 -25.04 23.02 17.56
N TRP A 653 -24.87 21.75 17.22
CA TRP A 653 -25.35 21.20 15.96
C TRP A 653 -26.88 21.34 15.80
N MET A 654 -27.64 21.02 16.85
CA MET A 654 -29.10 21.11 16.83
C MET A 654 -29.62 22.53 16.64
N LEU A 655 -28.97 23.53 17.24
CA LEU A 655 -29.35 24.94 17.07
C LEU A 655 -29.24 25.37 15.61
N LYS A 656 -28.13 25.00 14.96
CA LYS A 656 -27.91 25.25 13.53
C LYS A 656 -28.91 24.53 12.65
N TRP A 657 -29.10 23.23 12.90
CA TRP A 657 -30.13 22.45 12.22
C TRP A 657 -31.54 23.04 12.39
N ALA A 658 -31.88 23.55 13.57
CA ALA A 658 -33.17 24.18 13.80
C ALA A 658 -33.35 25.43 12.94
N GLU A 659 -32.34 26.30 12.88
CA GLU A 659 -32.30 27.54 12.08
C GLU A 659 -32.39 27.29 10.58
N GLU A 660 -31.46 26.52 10.03
CA GLU A 660 -31.25 26.38 8.59
C GLU A 660 -32.08 25.24 8.00
N GLY A 661 -32.35 24.21 8.80
CA GLY A 661 -33.08 23.02 8.36
C GLY A 661 -32.28 22.02 7.54
N ASP A 662 -31.02 22.34 7.24
CA ASP A 662 -30.08 21.39 6.66
C ASP A 662 -29.51 20.50 7.76
N THR A 663 -29.69 19.19 7.60
CA THR A 663 -29.22 18.17 8.54
C THR A 663 -27.76 17.79 8.33
N HIS A 664 -27.12 18.22 7.24
CA HIS A 664 -25.74 17.90 6.90
C HIS A 664 -24.76 19.00 7.31
N GLN A 665 -25.27 20.20 7.58
CA GLN A 665 -24.46 21.30 8.08
C GLN A 665 -23.98 20.98 9.51
N GLU A 666 -22.68 21.19 9.76
CA GLU A 666 -21.98 20.94 11.04
C GLU A 666 -21.94 19.48 11.55
N VAL A 667 -22.45 18.49 10.80
CA VAL A 667 -22.40 17.07 11.22
C VAL A 667 -20.97 16.56 11.36
N ALA A 668 -20.10 16.95 10.43
CA ALA A 668 -18.72 16.49 10.43
C ALA A 668 -17.98 16.97 11.70
N GLU A 669 -18.18 18.23 12.10
CA GLU A 669 -17.63 18.74 13.36
C GLU A 669 -18.20 18.00 14.58
N LEU A 670 -19.51 17.72 14.63
CA LEU A 670 -20.12 16.95 15.71
C LEU A 670 -19.49 15.55 15.85
N VAL A 671 -19.25 14.87 14.73
CA VAL A 671 -18.58 13.57 14.70
C VAL A 671 -17.13 13.69 15.20
N VAL A 672 -16.37 14.67 14.71
CA VAL A 672 -14.99 14.92 15.17
C VAL A 672 -14.94 15.18 16.68
N GLN A 673 -15.80 16.06 17.19
CA GLN A 673 -15.89 16.36 18.63
C GLN A 673 -16.24 15.10 19.42
N THR A 674 -17.16 14.26 18.92
CA THR A 674 -17.54 13.02 19.59
C THR A 674 -16.39 12.02 19.65
N ILE A 675 -15.65 11.83 18.55
CA ILE A 675 -14.47 10.96 18.51
C ILE A 675 -13.42 11.46 19.50
N ASN A 676 -13.06 12.73 19.42
CA ASN A 676 -12.02 13.30 20.28
C ASN A 676 -12.40 13.23 21.77
N LEU A 677 -13.65 13.57 22.13
CA LEU A 677 -14.13 13.45 23.51
C LEU A 677 -14.11 12.01 24.03
N THR A 678 -14.38 11.01 23.18
CA THR A 678 -14.39 9.59 23.59
C THR A 678 -13.01 8.93 23.55
N SER A 679 -12.05 9.53 22.86
CA SER A 679 -10.64 9.08 22.82
C SER A 679 -9.78 9.57 23.99
N GLY A 680 -10.30 10.48 24.82
CA GLY A 680 -9.54 11.15 25.87
C GLY A 680 -8.89 12.47 25.47
N TYR A 681 -9.12 12.95 24.23
CA TYR A 681 -8.73 14.31 23.82
C TYR A 681 -9.79 15.32 24.22
N TRP A 682 -9.47 16.13 25.22
CA TRP A 682 -10.41 17.05 25.83
C TRP A 682 -10.22 18.47 25.28
N PRO A 683 -11.26 19.12 24.72
CA PRO A 683 -11.22 20.55 24.51
C PRO A 683 -11.08 21.23 25.88
N THR A 684 -9.94 21.87 26.13
CA THR A 684 -9.84 22.86 27.21
C THR A 684 -10.74 24.05 26.84
N GLU A 685 -11.16 24.85 27.83
CA GLU A 685 -11.88 26.12 27.54
C GLU A 685 -11.06 27.04 26.63
N GLU A 686 -9.74 26.80 26.51
CA GLU A 686 -8.78 27.48 25.62
C GLU A 686 -8.74 26.91 24.19
N LEU A 687 -9.15 25.66 23.93
CA LEU A 687 -9.09 25.05 22.59
C LEU A 687 -10.18 25.57 21.64
N VAL A 688 -11.38 25.84 22.15
CA VAL A 688 -12.52 26.31 21.34
C VAL A 688 -12.25 27.68 20.68
N PRO A 689 -11.63 28.67 21.33
CA PRO A 689 -11.23 29.91 20.67
C PRO A 689 -9.92 29.79 19.85
N HIS A 690 -9.29 28.62 19.78
CA HIS A 690 -8.01 28.46 19.10
C HIS A 690 -8.15 28.72 17.58
N PRO A 691 -7.35 29.61 16.97
CA PRO A 691 -7.50 29.96 15.55
C PRO A 691 -7.42 28.77 14.59
N GLN A 692 -6.54 27.80 14.86
CA GLN A 692 -6.42 26.60 14.03
C GLN A 692 -7.62 25.67 14.18
N TYR A 693 -8.21 25.56 15.38
CA TYR A 693 -9.44 24.79 15.59
C TYR A 693 -10.59 25.38 14.78
N LEU A 694 -10.77 26.70 14.84
CA LEU A 694 -11.79 27.41 14.07
C LEU A 694 -11.57 27.25 12.56
N ARG A 695 -10.32 27.28 12.10
CA ARG A 695 -9.97 27.03 10.69
C ARG A 695 -10.35 25.61 10.27
N LEU A 696 -9.96 24.59 11.03
CA LEU A 696 -10.28 23.18 10.76
C LEU A 696 -11.80 22.92 10.79
N SER A 697 -12.51 23.45 11.79
CA SER A 697 -13.98 23.39 11.89
C SER A 697 -14.66 24.01 10.68
N ASN A 698 -14.23 25.20 10.25
CA ASN A 698 -14.78 25.85 9.05
C ASN A 698 -14.52 25.04 7.78
N LEU A 699 -13.30 24.51 7.60
CA LEU A 699 -12.92 23.72 6.44
C LEU A 699 -13.70 22.41 6.36
N ILE A 700 -13.75 21.62 7.44
CA ILE A 700 -14.44 20.34 7.43
C ILE A 700 -15.94 20.50 7.21
N ASN A 701 -16.57 21.51 7.81
CA ASN A 701 -17.99 21.77 7.63
C ASN A 701 -18.28 22.20 6.19
N THR A 702 -17.41 23.02 5.58
CA THR A 702 -17.54 23.44 4.17
C THR A 702 -17.42 22.24 3.23
N VAL A 703 -16.37 21.44 3.39
CA VAL A 703 -16.10 20.25 2.56
C VAL A 703 -17.23 19.24 2.67
N CYS A 704 -17.56 18.79 3.88
CA CYS A 704 -18.51 17.70 4.08
C CYS A 704 -19.92 18.10 3.65
N HIS A 705 -20.31 19.36 3.87
CA HIS A 705 -21.58 19.88 3.37
C HIS A 705 -21.64 19.86 1.83
N GLN A 706 -20.59 20.33 1.15
CA GLN A 706 -20.55 20.31 -0.31
C GLN A 706 -20.57 18.89 -0.88
N LEU A 707 -19.85 17.95 -0.27
CA LEU A 707 -19.86 16.53 -0.64
C LEU A 707 -21.24 15.88 -0.49
N CYS A 708 -21.93 16.13 0.64
CA CYS A 708 -23.30 15.63 0.84
C CYS A 708 -24.29 16.20 -0.19
N HIS A 709 -24.14 17.46 -0.58
CA HIS A 709 -25.00 18.08 -1.59
C HIS A 709 -24.72 17.53 -2.99
N TYR A 710 -23.46 17.26 -3.32
CA TYR A 710 -23.06 16.62 -4.58
C TYR A 710 -23.76 15.25 -4.73
N GLN A 711 -23.68 14.40 -3.70
CA GLN A 711 -24.30 13.08 -3.70
C GLN A 711 -25.82 13.12 -3.91
N LYS A 712 -26.53 14.07 -3.30
CA LYS A 712 -27.99 14.19 -3.45
C LYS A 712 -28.41 14.56 -4.87
N GLN A 713 -27.63 15.39 -5.56
CA GLN A 713 -27.97 15.82 -6.92
C GLN A 713 -27.80 14.69 -7.95
N GLU A 714 -26.73 13.90 -7.85
CA GLU A 714 -26.57 12.71 -8.72
C GLU A 714 -27.70 11.69 -8.56
N VAL A 715 -28.27 11.55 -7.36
CA VAL A 715 -29.40 10.64 -7.10
C VAL A 715 -30.73 11.18 -7.65
N HIS A 716 -30.90 12.51 -7.71
CA HIS A 716 -32.12 13.15 -8.21
C HIS A 716 -32.15 13.31 -9.74
N ASP A 717 -31.00 13.53 -10.38
CA ASP A 717 -30.90 13.84 -11.81
C ASP A 717 -30.69 12.61 -12.70
N ASN A 718 -31.49 11.57 -12.49
CA ASN A 718 -31.49 10.32 -13.27
C ASN A 718 -31.92 10.52 -14.75
N GLY A 719 -31.26 11.41 -15.50
CA GLY A 719 -31.36 11.56 -16.96
C GLY A 719 -31.58 12.96 -17.55
N CYS A 720 -31.49 14.10 -16.84
CA CYS A 720 -31.66 15.40 -17.52
C CYS A 720 -30.93 16.60 -16.88
N PHE A 721 -30.19 17.32 -17.73
CA PHE A 721 -29.35 18.52 -17.51
C PHE A 721 -27.89 18.31 -17.06
N ASN A 722 -27.06 17.90 -18.02
CA ASN A 722 -25.60 18.06 -17.95
C ASN A 722 -25.23 19.53 -18.14
N ASN A 723 -25.05 20.28 -17.05
CA ASN A 723 -24.35 21.56 -17.10
C ASN A 723 -22.92 21.33 -16.57
N THR A 724 -22.06 20.78 -17.44
CA THR A 724 -20.72 20.26 -17.12
C THR A 724 -19.80 21.30 -16.47
N ASP A 725 -20.00 22.59 -16.77
CA ASP A 725 -19.15 23.67 -16.25
C ASP A 725 -19.44 24.00 -14.77
N THR A 726 -20.70 23.91 -14.35
CA THR A 726 -21.09 24.14 -12.94
C THR A 726 -20.65 23.00 -12.03
N ASP A 727 -20.65 21.77 -12.55
CA ASP A 727 -20.26 20.57 -11.82
C ASP A 727 -18.73 20.53 -11.63
N GLN A 728 -17.97 20.77 -12.70
CA GLN A 728 -16.51 20.93 -12.62
C GLN A 728 -16.09 22.09 -11.69
N SER A 729 -16.80 23.22 -11.72
CA SER A 729 -16.52 24.34 -10.82
C SER A 729 -16.73 23.97 -9.34
N ARG A 730 -17.73 23.14 -9.04
CA ARG A 730 -18.01 22.70 -7.68
C ARG A 730 -17.00 21.68 -7.18
N THR A 731 -16.64 20.69 -8.00
CA THR A 731 -15.59 19.71 -7.69
C THR A 731 -14.26 20.39 -7.38
N ARG A 732 -13.87 21.41 -8.18
CA ARG A 732 -12.65 22.20 -7.90
C ARG A 732 -12.68 22.93 -6.55
N LYS A 733 -13.84 23.43 -6.12
CA LYS A 733 -13.98 24.09 -4.80
C LYS A 733 -13.83 23.10 -3.66
N ILE A 734 -14.43 21.92 -3.78
CA ILE A 734 -14.30 20.83 -2.79
C ILE A 734 -12.83 20.40 -2.70
N GLU A 735 -12.19 20.17 -3.84
CA GLU A 735 -10.77 19.78 -3.90
C GLU A 735 -9.86 20.84 -3.29
N SER A 736 -10.08 22.13 -3.59
CA SER A 736 -9.29 23.22 -3.02
C SER A 736 -9.44 23.31 -1.50
N ALA A 737 -10.66 23.18 -0.97
CA ALA A 737 -10.91 23.18 0.47
C ALA A 737 -10.31 21.93 1.14
N MET A 738 -10.33 20.77 0.47
CA MET A 738 -9.68 19.56 0.95
C MET A 738 -8.15 19.69 0.99
N GLN A 739 -7.54 20.32 -0.01
CA GLN A 739 -6.10 20.59 0.00
C GLN A 739 -5.70 21.49 1.17
N GLU A 740 -6.47 22.54 1.45
CA GLU A 740 -6.25 23.40 2.61
C GLU A 740 -6.43 22.62 3.92
N LEU A 741 -7.45 21.76 4.02
CA LEU A 741 -7.65 20.91 5.19
C LEU A 741 -6.45 19.97 5.41
N VAL A 742 -5.97 19.31 4.37
CA VAL A 742 -4.82 18.40 4.41
C VAL A 742 -3.56 19.16 4.83
N GLN A 743 -3.34 20.37 4.29
CA GLN A 743 -2.22 21.22 4.67
C GLN A 743 -2.24 21.53 6.18
N VAL A 744 -3.36 22.03 6.70
CA VAL A 744 -3.48 22.39 8.12
C VAL A 744 -3.31 21.17 9.03
N VAL A 745 -3.74 19.98 8.60
CA VAL A 745 -3.60 18.75 9.39
C VAL A 745 -2.16 18.25 9.43
N LEU A 746 -1.44 18.28 8.29
CA LEU A 746 -0.11 17.69 8.15
C LEU A 746 1.02 18.64 8.57
N GLU A 747 0.87 19.96 8.40
CA GLU A 747 1.87 20.93 8.85
C GLU A 747 1.90 21.01 10.38
N ASN A 748 3.09 21.01 10.96
CA ASN A 748 3.31 21.18 12.40
C ASN A 748 3.93 22.54 12.70
N SER A 749 3.39 23.26 13.69
CA SER A 749 3.90 24.55 14.17
C SER A 749 4.24 24.52 15.68
N SER A 750 4.91 25.55 16.20
CA SER A 750 5.25 25.61 17.63
C SER A 750 4.06 25.91 18.54
N ASP A 751 2.99 26.50 17.99
CA ASP A 751 1.73 26.85 18.68
C ASP A 751 0.57 25.96 18.20
N ASP A 752 0.89 24.73 17.79
CA ASP A 752 -0.07 23.82 17.14
C ASP A 752 -0.97 23.10 18.14
N ILE A 753 -2.16 22.71 17.67
CA ILE A 753 -2.99 21.76 18.39
C ILE A 753 -2.45 20.33 18.21
N ASP A 754 -2.82 19.43 19.11
CA ASP A 754 -2.35 18.05 19.09
C ASP A 754 -2.54 17.37 17.71
N SER A 755 -1.51 16.68 17.21
CA SER A 755 -1.53 16.08 15.88
C SER A 755 -2.57 14.96 15.75
N GLY A 756 -2.80 14.19 16.82
CA GLY A 756 -3.87 13.18 16.86
C GLY A 756 -5.24 13.83 16.74
N PHE A 757 -5.44 14.97 17.40
CA PHE A 757 -6.65 15.77 17.29
C PHE A 757 -6.88 16.30 15.86
N LYS A 758 -5.84 16.82 15.18
CA LYS A 758 -5.92 17.25 13.77
C LYS A 758 -6.27 16.08 12.85
N GLN A 759 -5.65 14.93 13.07
CA GLN A 759 -5.83 13.75 12.23
C GLN A 759 -7.30 13.28 12.20
N THR A 760 -8.04 13.42 13.30
CA THR A 760 -9.48 13.11 13.35
C THR A 760 -10.29 13.91 12.30
N PHE A 761 -9.94 15.18 12.03
CA PHE A 761 -10.62 15.97 11.00
C PHE A 761 -10.42 15.37 9.61
N LEU A 762 -9.18 15.00 9.27
CA LEU A 762 -8.88 14.37 7.98
C LEU A 762 -9.56 13.01 7.84
N THR A 763 -9.52 12.18 8.89
CA THR A 763 -10.19 10.87 8.91
C THR A 763 -11.69 10.98 8.67
N VAL A 764 -12.36 11.93 9.33
CA VAL A 764 -13.80 12.18 9.09
C VAL A 764 -14.02 12.72 7.68
N ALA A 765 -13.25 13.70 7.21
CA ALA A 765 -13.39 14.25 5.87
C ALA A 765 -13.22 13.19 4.77
N GLN A 766 -12.24 12.29 4.90
CA GLN A 766 -12.04 11.16 3.99
C GLN A 766 -13.24 10.20 3.95
N SER A 767 -13.92 9.97 5.08
CA SER A 767 -15.14 9.15 5.09
C SER A 767 -16.30 9.76 4.30
N PHE A 768 -16.46 11.09 4.37
CA PHE A 768 -17.46 11.81 3.58
C PHE A 768 -17.07 11.81 2.10
N TYR A 769 -15.78 12.00 1.80
CA TYR A 769 -15.27 11.96 0.44
C TYR A 769 -15.47 10.57 -0.18
N TYR A 770 -15.13 9.51 0.55
CA TYR A 770 -15.39 8.13 0.15
C TYR A 770 -16.89 7.88 -0.12
N ALA A 771 -17.77 8.34 0.77
CA ALA A 771 -19.21 8.17 0.61
C ALA A 771 -19.79 8.92 -0.61
N ALA A 772 -19.20 10.07 -0.97
CA ALA A 772 -19.58 10.82 -2.16
C ALA A 772 -18.98 10.24 -3.45
N HIS A 773 -17.77 9.66 -3.37
CA HIS A 773 -17.06 9.09 -4.52
C HIS A 773 -17.55 7.69 -4.90
N CYS A 774 -17.94 6.87 -3.92
CA CYS A 774 -18.32 5.48 -4.15
C CYS A 774 -19.84 5.35 -4.29
N ASP A 775 -20.28 4.67 -5.36
CA ASP A 775 -21.67 4.24 -5.47
C ASP A 775 -22.04 3.20 -4.39
N LEU A 776 -23.35 3.05 -4.17
CA LEU A 776 -23.87 2.18 -3.13
C LEU A 776 -23.51 0.69 -3.34
N GLU A 777 -23.36 0.24 -4.59
CA GLU A 777 -22.96 -1.13 -4.91
C GLU A 777 -21.51 -1.39 -4.50
N THR A 778 -20.61 -0.45 -4.80
CA THR A 778 -19.20 -0.46 -4.40
C THR A 778 -19.07 -0.47 -2.87
N ILE A 779 -19.85 0.37 -2.17
CA ILE A 779 -19.84 0.39 -0.70
C ILE A 779 -20.30 -0.96 -0.13
N ILE A 780 -21.35 -1.57 -0.68
CA ILE A 780 -21.79 -2.91 -0.23
C ILE A 780 -20.70 -3.96 -0.48
N PHE A 781 -20.05 -3.92 -1.63
CA PHE A 781 -18.94 -4.82 -1.95
C PHE A 781 -17.79 -4.67 -0.95
N HIS A 782 -17.41 -3.43 -0.62
CA HIS A 782 -16.39 -3.15 0.38
C HIS A 782 -16.82 -3.60 1.79
N ILE A 783 -18.09 -3.42 2.16
CA ILE A 783 -18.64 -3.94 3.43
C ILE A 783 -18.46 -5.45 3.51
N ALA A 784 -18.83 -6.18 2.45
CA ALA A 784 -18.68 -7.63 2.42
C ALA A 784 -17.21 -8.04 2.60
N LYS A 785 -16.31 -7.43 1.81
CA LYS A 785 -14.87 -7.72 1.84
C LYS A 785 -14.19 -7.38 3.18
N VAL A 786 -14.54 -6.23 3.77
CA VAL A 786 -13.86 -5.70 4.96
C VAL A 786 -14.42 -6.27 6.25
N LEU A 787 -15.74 -6.40 6.39
CA LEU A 787 -16.36 -6.81 7.65
C LEU A 787 -16.69 -8.30 7.71
N PHE A 788 -16.86 -8.99 6.59
CA PHE A 788 -17.47 -10.33 6.57
C PHE A 788 -16.68 -11.41 5.81
N GLU A 789 -15.68 -11.04 5.03
CA GLU A 789 -14.82 -11.98 4.30
C GLU A 789 -13.43 -12.03 4.94
N LYS A 790 -13.05 -13.19 5.49
CA LYS A 790 -11.71 -13.39 6.04
C LYS A 790 -10.65 -13.35 4.94
N VAL A 791 -9.46 -12.91 5.32
CA VAL A 791 -8.27 -12.98 4.46
C VAL A 791 -7.56 -14.32 4.70
N HIS A 792 -7.11 -14.97 3.63
CA HIS A 792 -6.47 -16.29 3.64
C HIS A 792 -5.02 -16.22 3.17
#